data_AF-A0A1G0XUV0-F1
#
_entry.id   AF-A0A1G0XUV0-F1
#
_cell.length_a   1.000
_cell.length_b   1.000
_cell.length_c   1.000
_cell.angle_alpha   90.00
_cell.angle_beta   90.00
_cell.angle_gamma   90.00
#
_symmetry.space_group_name_H-M   'P 1'
#
loop_
_entity.id
_entity.type
_entity.pdbx_description
1 polymer ?
#
loop_
_entity_poly.entity_id
_entity_poly.type
_entity_poly.pdbx_seq_one_letter_code
_entity_poly.pdbx_strand_id
1 'polypeptide(L)'
;MGAYFQKERTYQTLRRWIEDGTIASGSQFPPVRDISRKLASSTGSVQRAILDLEKENFIRKKSPRIRIVVEGKAGLAEPELKKTVIIVNSRNPEDMPHHSRRSGWAYYSYISMLGVIQDKGYSSLITSREDLEREIDRYLLKKPAGFLFSEIPGIPPSREVLMKLKNSGIPTVFYGNFPEVQEFDRVTPDHAKGVYDLARFLIGLGRRRLVMTVPERYENAYWTLEKVEGLKRAVTEAGLEHMPLHIEKTFPESSHISEAEKFKDRASFAAGCIAPLLLGPDAPDALLVSSDSELPIYSMACRLLGKEPNRDIVLAGYDNYYDEIPDYRFEEVKPVATVDKLLPESGFKMAELLFERALGVLPAEPQKIILIPELIQVDQHDRVMMKKEKIKSLIMSQSPARFTLIELLVVIAIIAILAALLLPSLQMAKDKAWSILCVSNQKQVHLAEASYSSDSNGWICTGTRWNNAGMNWYTGLTGGDPTGNSANGVEPYEIPVYLNSDALLCPSWFPNTFFTKGSNQYEKTFGFNTKSLKTLPLTGGSNPPMPPWKKTVPYFEFYRNPTSSFGMIKYACMERAQMPSESIMLGDSVRPYPGWPPDQAEYFSLTSIAGGTNCRQIHLRHNNAANFLFWDGHSEPMNKNDLLDYYSGMTNETGRYLCIGKNLTPYP
;
A
#
# COMPACT_ATOMS: atom_id res chain seq x y z
N MET A 1 9.55 30.05 22.80
CA MET A 1 10.09 29.57 21.50
C MET A 1 11.62 29.42 21.49
N GLY A 2 12.42 30.37 21.99
CA GLY A 2 13.90 30.32 21.84
C GLY A 2 14.62 29.07 22.39
N ALA A 3 14.19 28.52 23.53
CA ALA A 3 14.85 27.34 24.13
C ALA A 3 14.64 26.03 23.35
N TYR A 4 13.53 25.91 22.62
CA TYR A 4 13.23 24.71 21.80
C TYR A 4 14.09 24.69 20.53
N PHE A 5 14.19 25.82 19.83
CA PHE A 5 15.08 25.98 18.67
C PHE A 5 16.56 25.78 19.02
N GLN A 6 16.99 26.24 20.19
CA GLN A 6 18.39 26.06 20.62
C GLN A 6 18.72 24.60 20.93
N LYS A 7 17.77 23.83 21.49
CA LYS A 7 17.91 22.38 21.71
C LYS A 7 18.06 21.64 20.37
N GLU A 8 17.15 21.90 19.43
CA GLU A 8 17.15 21.19 18.13
C GLU A 8 18.45 21.45 17.36
N ARG A 9 18.89 22.71 17.29
CA ARG A 9 20.18 23.07 16.69
C ARG A 9 21.37 22.37 17.36
N THR A 10 21.35 22.25 18.69
CA THR A 10 22.39 21.57 19.47
C THR A 10 22.42 20.08 19.15
N TYR A 11 21.25 19.43 19.10
CA TYR A 11 21.12 18.02 18.75
C TYR A 11 21.67 17.75 17.34
N GLN A 12 21.24 18.52 16.33
CA GLN A 12 21.68 18.35 14.94
C GLN A 12 23.21 18.54 14.80
N THR A 13 23.78 19.49 15.54
CA THR A 13 25.23 19.75 15.50
C THR A 13 26.02 18.60 16.13
N LEU A 14 25.57 18.08 17.28
CA LEU A 14 26.23 16.96 17.96
C LEU A 14 26.10 15.65 17.18
N ARG A 15 24.94 15.42 16.55
CA ARG A 15 24.73 14.28 15.65
C ARG A 15 25.70 14.33 14.48
N ARG A 16 25.83 15.49 13.84
CA ARG A 16 26.78 15.70 12.74
C ARG A 16 28.22 15.40 13.16
N TRP A 17 28.67 15.84 14.34
CA TRP A 17 30.01 15.54 14.85
C TRP A 17 30.29 14.06 15.07
N ILE A 18 29.25 13.27 15.36
CA ILE A 18 29.39 11.81 15.46
C ILE A 18 29.47 11.19 14.05
N GLU A 19 28.58 11.62 13.15
CA GLU A 19 28.46 11.08 11.79
C GLU A 19 29.67 11.42 10.90
N ASP A 20 30.21 12.64 11.02
CA ASP A 20 31.39 13.09 10.27
C ASP A 20 32.74 12.63 10.88
N GLY A 21 32.68 11.94 12.03
CA GLY A 21 33.86 11.41 12.72
C GLY A 21 34.63 12.44 13.57
N THR A 22 34.13 13.67 13.74
CA THR A 22 34.71 14.66 14.68
C THR A 22 34.78 14.11 16.10
N ILE A 23 33.81 13.29 16.50
CA ILE A 23 33.86 12.43 17.70
C ILE A 23 33.91 10.99 17.23
N ALA A 24 35.08 10.35 17.38
CA ALA A 24 35.32 9.01 16.85
C ALA A 24 34.38 7.95 17.47
N SER A 25 34.04 6.93 16.67
CA SER A 25 33.28 5.78 17.14
C SER A 25 34.02 5.07 18.28
N GLY A 26 33.29 4.62 19.31
CA GLY A 26 33.89 4.01 20.49
C GLY A 26 34.61 4.99 21.44
N SER A 27 34.80 6.26 21.05
CA SER A 27 35.46 7.25 21.90
C SER A 27 34.54 7.76 23.02
N GLN A 28 35.15 8.34 24.05
CA GLN A 28 34.40 9.05 25.08
C GLN A 28 33.69 10.26 24.49
N PHE A 29 32.40 10.39 24.79
CA PHE A 29 31.60 11.54 24.37
C PHE A 29 31.92 12.76 25.24
N PRO A 30 32.04 13.98 24.67
CA PRO A 30 32.47 15.15 25.42
C PRO A 30 31.56 15.52 26.60
N PRO A 31 32.12 16.08 27.70
CA PRO A 31 31.32 16.58 28.82
C PRO A 31 30.36 17.71 28.42
N VAL A 32 29.21 17.78 29.10
CA VAL A 32 28.17 18.81 28.87
C VAL A 32 28.75 20.24 28.91
N ARG A 33 29.67 20.50 29.85
CA ARG A 33 30.28 21.82 30.03
C ARG A 33 31.11 22.25 28.82
N ASP A 34 31.79 21.31 28.17
CA ASP A 34 32.66 21.60 27.03
C ASP A 34 31.83 21.82 25.76
N ILE A 35 30.77 21.03 25.60
CA ILE A 35 29.78 21.20 24.52
C ILE A 35 29.07 22.55 24.67
N SER A 36 28.60 22.88 25.87
CA SER A 36 27.93 24.14 26.18
C SER A 36 28.80 25.35 25.83
N ARG A 37 30.11 25.30 26.17
CA ARG A 37 31.09 26.32 25.82
C ARG A 37 31.32 26.41 24.31
N LYS A 38 31.51 25.27 23.65
CA LYS A 38 31.85 25.21 22.21
C LYS A 38 30.67 25.60 21.31
N LEU A 39 29.44 25.31 21.71
CA LEU A 39 28.22 25.61 20.94
C LEU A 39 27.48 26.88 21.42
N ALA A 40 28.06 27.64 22.35
CA ALA A 40 27.42 28.80 22.99
C ALA A 40 25.95 28.52 23.39
N SER A 41 25.71 27.32 23.92
CA SER A 41 24.37 26.78 24.20
C SER A 41 24.18 26.52 25.68
N SER A 42 22.97 26.72 26.20
CA SER A 42 22.70 26.49 27.62
C SER A 42 22.95 25.02 28.01
N THR A 43 23.42 24.79 29.23
CA THR A 43 23.66 23.44 29.76
C THR A 43 22.39 22.57 29.74
N GLY A 44 21.22 23.18 29.97
CA GLY A 44 19.93 22.50 29.89
C GLY A 44 19.55 22.05 28.48
N SER A 45 19.82 22.87 27.44
CA SER A 45 19.57 22.48 26.05
C SER A 45 20.50 21.35 25.60
N VAL A 46 21.78 21.41 26.01
CA VAL A 46 22.77 20.35 25.73
C VAL A 46 22.37 19.04 26.40
N GLN A 47 21.93 19.07 27.67
CA GLN A 47 21.48 17.86 28.38
C GLN A 47 20.28 17.20 27.70
N ARG A 48 19.31 17.98 27.23
CA ARG A 48 18.15 17.44 26.49
C ARG A 48 18.55 16.86 25.13
N ALA A 49 19.43 17.53 24.39
CA ALA A 49 19.96 17.01 23.13
C ALA A 49 20.71 15.67 23.33
N ILE A 50 21.45 15.54 24.43
CA ILE A 50 22.13 14.29 24.82
C ILE A 50 21.13 13.17 25.13
N LEU A 51 20.01 13.47 25.79
CA LEU A 51 18.96 12.47 26.04
C LEU A 51 18.36 11.93 24.75
N ASP A 52 18.16 12.78 23.74
CA ASP A 52 17.66 12.33 22.43
C ASP A 52 18.71 11.48 21.68
N LEU A 53 19.99 11.86 21.73
CA LEU A 53 21.08 11.03 21.19
C LEU A 53 21.23 9.68 21.89
N GLU A 54 20.96 9.61 23.21
CA GLU A 54 20.88 8.35 23.97
C GLU A 54 19.67 7.51 23.51
N LYS A 55 18.50 8.14 23.33
CA LYS A 55 17.26 7.48 22.89
C LYS A 55 17.40 6.88 21.48
N GLU A 56 18.14 7.55 20.61
CA GLU A 56 18.40 7.13 19.23
C GLU A 56 19.68 6.28 19.07
N ASN A 57 20.29 5.89 20.18
CA ASN A 57 21.43 4.97 20.23
C ASN A 57 22.67 5.46 19.46
N PHE A 58 22.90 6.78 19.39
CA PHE A 58 24.16 7.36 18.90
C PHE A 58 25.24 7.34 19.98
N ILE A 59 24.83 7.44 21.25
CA ILE A 59 25.71 7.39 22.42
C ILE A 59 25.09 6.48 23.49
N ARG A 60 25.92 5.83 24.31
CA ARG A 60 25.48 5.01 25.45
C ARG A 60 26.22 5.38 26.73
N LYS A 61 25.57 5.21 27.88
CA LYS A 61 26.20 5.39 29.19
C LYS A 61 27.14 4.21 29.48
N LYS A 62 28.42 4.51 29.73
CA LYS A 62 29.41 3.55 30.25
C LYS A 62 29.46 3.57 31.78
N SER A 63 29.23 4.74 32.39
CA SER A 63 29.13 4.94 33.84
C SER A 63 28.26 6.16 34.14
N PRO A 64 27.92 6.46 35.42
CA PRO A 64 27.09 7.62 35.77
C PRO A 64 27.59 8.97 35.24
N ARG A 65 28.91 9.09 34.97
CA ARG A 65 29.55 10.33 34.49
C ARG A 65 30.15 10.20 33.08
N ILE A 66 30.18 9.01 32.48
CA ILE A 66 30.88 8.75 31.21
C ILE A 66 29.91 8.18 30.18
N ARG A 67 29.89 8.81 29.01
CA ARG A 67 29.19 8.35 27.81
C ARG A 67 30.20 8.00 26.73
N ILE A 68 29.88 7.02 25.90
CA ILE A 68 30.70 6.60 24.75
C ILE A 68 29.85 6.63 23.48
N VAL A 69 30.47 6.99 22.36
CA VAL A 69 29.85 6.89 21.04
C VAL A 69 29.73 5.42 20.66
N VAL A 70 28.57 5.01 20.16
CA VAL A 70 28.30 3.61 19.79
C VAL A 70 29.13 3.22 18.55
N GLU A 71 29.74 2.02 18.58
CA GLU A 71 30.53 1.46 17.48
C GLU A 71 29.68 1.29 16.21
N GLY A 72 30.21 1.69 15.05
CA GLY A 72 29.52 1.60 13.75
C GLY A 72 28.61 2.79 13.39
N LYS A 73 28.53 3.81 14.26
CA LYS A 73 27.81 5.08 13.98
C LYS A 73 28.71 6.21 13.48
N ALA A 74 30.04 6.05 13.54
CA ALA A 74 30.99 6.95 12.88
C ALA A 74 31.60 6.23 11.67
N GLY A 75 31.56 6.91 10.55
CA GLY A 75 31.73 6.34 9.22
C GLY A 75 30.63 6.95 8.38
N LEU A 76 31.00 7.60 7.28
CA LEU A 76 30.04 8.03 6.26
C LEU A 76 29.11 6.83 6.01
N ALA A 77 27.91 6.86 6.60
CA ALA A 77 26.83 6.04 6.11
C ALA A 77 26.82 6.33 4.61
N GLU A 78 26.86 5.27 3.78
CA GLU A 78 26.61 5.49 2.36
C GLU A 78 25.36 6.38 2.27
N PRO A 79 25.40 7.49 1.51
CA PRO A 79 24.29 8.40 1.45
C PRO A 79 23.01 7.60 1.24
N GLU A 80 22.00 7.81 2.08
CA GLU A 80 20.82 6.94 2.17
C GLU A 80 20.16 6.67 0.81
N LEU A 81 20.36 7.56 -0.18
CA LEU A 81 19.81 7.48 -1.52
C LEU A 81 20.86 7.27 -2.63
N LYS A 82 22.12 6.94 -2.33
CA LYS A 82 23.19 6.79 -3.34
C LYS A 82 22.88 5.74 -4.42
N LYS A 83 22.04 4.75 -4.12
CA LYS A 83 21.50 3.76 -5.06
C LYS A 83 20.04 4.01 -5.44
N THR A 84 19.58 5.25 -5.35
CA THR A 84 18.20 5.64 -5.65
C THR A 84 18.18 6.77 -6.67
N VAL A 85 17.50 6.55 -7.79
CA VAL A 85 17.16 7.59 -8.77
C VAL A 85 15.82 8.21 -8.38
N ILE A 86 15.76 9.53 -8.31
CA ILE A 86 14.53 10.26 -8.00
C ILE A 86 13.87 10.64 -9.32
N ILE A 87 12.67 10.12 -9.56
CA ILE A 87 11.84 10.49 -10.70
C ILE A 87 10.85 11.55 -10.23
N VAL A 88 10.98 12.74 -10.80
CA VAL A 88 10.14 13.89 -10.49
C VAL A 88 9.03 13.95 -11.52
N ASN A 89 7.80 13.85 -11.05
CA ASN A 89 6.61 14.03 -11.86
C ASN A 89 6.01 15.41 -11.60
N SER A 90 5.35 15.95 -12.60
CA SER A 90 4.84 17.31 -12.65
C SER A 90 3.41 17.48 -12.18
N ARG A 91 2.71 16.37 -11.86
CA ARG A 91 1.33 16.38 -11.37
C ARG A 91 1.13 15.34 -10.27
N ASN A 92 0.34 15.70 -9.26
CA ASN A 92 -0.32 14.71 -8.41
C ASN A 92 -1.34 13.94 -9.29
N PRO A 93 -1.40 12.59 -9.25
CA PRO A 93 -2.44 11.82 -9.94
C PRO A 93 -3.87 12.28 -9.62
N GLU A 94 -4.08 12.88 -8.44
CA GLU A 94 -5.35 13.49 -8.04
C GLU A 94 -5.70 14.78 -8.82
N ASP A 95 -4.73 15.47 -9.40
CA ASP A 95 -4.95 16.72 -10.14
C ASP A 95 -5.12 16.48 -11.66
N MET A 96 -5.01 15.23 -12.12
CA MET A 96 -5.29 14.89 -13.51
C MET A 96 -6.80 14.76 -13.74
N PRO A 97 -7.34 15.35 -14.82
CA PRO A 97 -8.70 15.06 -15.26
C PRO A 97 -8.92 13.56 -15.38
N HIS A 98 -10.09 13.05 -14.98
CA HIS A 98 -10.35 11.60 -14.90
C HIS A 98 -10.05 10.84 -16.22
N HIS A 99 -10.21 11.48 -17.38
CA HIS A 99 -9.89 10.92 -18.69
C HIS A 99 -8.38 10.84 -18.96
N SER A 100 -7.59 11.77 -18.39
CA SER A 100 -6.12 11.77 -18.43
C SER A 100 -5.50 10.82 -17.41
N ARG A 101 -6.20 10.49 -16.31
CA ARG A 101 -5.75 9.49 -15.31
C ARG A 101 -5.65 8.07 -15.89
N ARG A 102 -6.30 7.81 -17.03
CA ARG A 102 -6.38 6.48 -17.66
C ARG A 102 -5.60 6.34 -18.96
N SER A 103 -5.06 7.43 -19.53
CA SER A 103 -4.33 7.40 -20.79
C SER A 103 -2.83 7.15 -20.58
N GLY A 104 -2.24 6.26 -21.38
CA GLY A 104 -0.83 5.85 -21.30
C GLY A 104 0.22 6.93 -21.64
N TRP A 105 -0.16 8.21 -21.68
CA TRP A 105 0.64 9.34 -22.15
C TRP A 105 2.01 9.45 -21.44
N ALA A 106 2.05 9.60 -20.11
CA ALA A 106 3.31 9.60 -19.36
C ALA A 106 3.78 8.20 -18.95
N TYR A 107 2.92 7.19 -19.08
CA TYR A 107 3.14 5.85 -18.55
C TYR A 107 4.29 5.11 -19.27
N TYR A 108 4.41 5.29 -20.58
CA TYR A 108 5.38 4.56 -21.40
C TYR A 108 6.83 5.00 -21.21
N SER A 109 7.06 6.31 -21.11
CA SER A 109 8.38 6.84 -20.75
C SER A 109 8.75 6.39 -19.34
N TYR A 110 7.78 6.36 -18.43
CA TYR A 110 7.96 5.95 -17.05
C TYR A 110 8.39 4.48 -16.89
N ILE A 111 7.69 3.55 -17.56
CA ILE A 111 8.09 2.13 -17.56
C ILE A 111 9.51 1.96 -18.09
N SER A 112 9.85 2.66 -19.18
CA SER A 112 11.15 2.51 -19.82
C SER A 112 12.28 3.04 -18.92
N MET A 113 12.06 4.17 -18.24
CA MET A 113 12.98 4.68 -17.20
C MET A 113 13.15 3.66 -16.07
N LEU A 114 12.05 3.15 -15.52
CA LEU A 114 12.09 2.17 -14.44
C LEU A 114 12.83 0.89 -14.84
N GLY A 115 12.59 0.40 -16.06
CA GLY A 115 13.27 -0.77 -16.60
C GLY A 115 14.79 -0.59 -16.61
N VAL A 116 15.29 0.55 -17.10
CA VAL A 116 16.72 0.85 -17.13
C VAL A 116 17.30 1.03 -15.72
N ILE A 117 16.59 1.71 -14.82
CA ILE A 117 17.02 1.92 -13.42
C ILE A 117 17.15 0.57 -12.71
N GLN A 118 16.15 -0.30 -12.88
CA GLN A 118 16.12 -1.62 -12.25
C GLN A 118 17.20 -2.55 -12.84
N ASP A 119 17.38 -2.56 -14.17
CA ASP A 119 18.41 -3.35 -14.85
C ASP A 119 19.82 -2.99 -14.34
N LYS A 120 20.06 -1.70 -14.07
CA LYS A 120 21.32 -1.22 -13.48
C LYS A 120 21.42 -1.44 -11.96
N GLY A 121 20.43 -2.04 -11.32
CA GLY A 121 20.43 -2.39 -9.89
C GLY A 121 20.21 -1.20 -8.95
N TYR A 122 19.51 -0.16 -9.40
CA TYR A 122 19.12 1.00 -8.60
C TYR A 122 17.65 0.93 -8.19
N SER A 123 17.33 1.55 -7.06
CA SER A 123 15.96 1.82 -6.64
C SER A 123 15.43 3.09 -7.29
N SER A 124 14.12 3.22 -7.41
CA SER A 124 13.45 4.44 -7.85
C SER A 124 12.61 5.04 -6.71
N LEU A 125 12.66 6.35 -6.53
CA LEU A 125 11.73 7.10 -5.69
C LEU A 125 10.96 8.08 -6.57
N ILE A 126 9.64 8.12 -6.45
CA ILE A 126 8.77 9.04 -7.21
C ILE A 126 8.33 10.16 -6.30
N THR A 127 8.42 11.40 -6.77
CA THR A 127 7.93 12.58 -6.06
C THR A 127 7.25 13.54 -7.02
N SER A 128 6.35 14.38 -6.53
CA SER A 128 5.84 15.50 -7.31
C SER A 128 6.86 16.64 -7.38
N ARG A 129 6.71 17.54 -8.35
CA ARG A 129 7.51 18.77 -8.49
C ARG A 129 7.33 19.64 -7.26
N GLU A 130 6.10 19.80 -6.78
CA GLU A 130 5.76 20.59 -5.60
C GLU A 130 6.43 20.03 -4.34
N ASP A 131 6.40 18.71 -4.16
CA ASP A 131 7.10 18.04 -3.05
C ASP A 131 8.61 18.20 -3.15
N LEU A 132 9.17 18.05 -4.35
CA LEU A 132 10.59 18.28 -4.58
C LEU A 132 10.97 19.71 -4.23
N GLU A 133 10.20 20.71 -4.68
CA GLU A 133 10.49 22.12 -4.40
C GLU A 133 10.51 22.41 -2.89
N ARG A 134 9.61 21.78 -2.12
CA ARG A 134 9.58 21.91 -0.65
C ARG A 134 10.73 21.19 0.05
N GLU A 135 11.16 20.05 -0.48
CA GLU A 135 12.11 19.15 0.20
C GLU A 135 13.49 19.05 -0.49
N ILE A 136 13.80 19.91 -1.46
CA ILE A 136 15.02 19.80 -2.28
C ILE A 136 16.29 19.69 -1.42
N ASP A 137 16.41 20.51 -0.37
CA ASP A 137 17.59 20.52 0.49
C ASP A 137 17.77 19.18 1.23
N ARG A 138 16.67 18.51 1.58
CA ARG A 138 16.69 17.18 2.19
C ARG A 138 17.15 16.13 1.18
N TYR A 139 16.67 16.18 -0.05
CA TYR A 139 17.10 15.25 -1.10
C TYR A 139 18.58 15.44 -1.43
N LEU A 140 19.04 16.67 -1.62
CA LEU A 140 20.44 16.96 -1.91
C LEU A 140 21.37 16.50 -0.78
N LEU A 141 20.96 16.66 0.49
CA LEU A 141 21.71 16.16 1.64
C LEU A 141 21.89 14.64 1.61
N LYS A 142 20.88 13.90 1.15
CA LYS A 142 20.89 12.43 1.05
C LYS A 142 21.64 11.89 -0.18
N LYS A 143 22.09 12.77 -1.09
CA LYS A 143 22.86 12.48 -2.32
C LYS A 143 22.28 11.29 -3.13
N PRO A 144 21.10 11.46 -3.76
CA PRO A 144 20.57 10.48 -4.70
C PRO A 144 21.53 10.20 -5.86
N ALA A 145 21.34 9.07 -6.53
CA ALA A 145 22.08 8.69 -7.73
C ALA A 145 21.87 9.68 -8.88
N GLY A 146 20.69 10.30 -8.94
CA GLY A 146 20.34 11.28 -9.94
C GLY A 146 18.87 11.67 -9.90
N PHE A 147 18.52 12.72 -10.66
CA PHE A 147 17.15 13.19 -10.86
C PHE A 147 16.72 13.01 -12.31
N LEU A 148 15.54 12.42 -12.51
CA LEU A 148 14.86 12.36 -13.80
C LEU A 148 13.59 13.18 -13.74
N PHE A 149 13.55 14.28 -14.47
CA PHE A 149 12.34 15.09 -14.60
C PHE A 149 11.52 14.55 -15.76
N SER A 150 10.62 13.62 -15.43
CA SER A 150 9.63 13.05 -16.35
C SER A 150 8.65 14.13 -16.83
N GLU A 151 7.97 13.89 -17.97
CA GLU A 151 7.18 14.88 -18.72
C GLU A 151 6.52 15.94 -17.80
N ILE A 152 6.96 17.19 -17.93
CA ILE A 152 6.39 18.34 -17.22
C ILE A 152 5.42 19.06 -18.16
N PRO A 153 4.09 18.94 -18.02
CA PRO A 153 3.17 19.80 -18.74
C PRO A 153 3.18 21.17 -18.07
N GLY A 154 4.11 22.00 -18.52
CA GLY A 154 3.90 23.43 -18.67
C GLY A 154 4.76 24.38 -17.84
N ILE A 155 5.46 23.94 -16.79
CA ILE A 155 6.30 24.87 -16.00
C ILE A 155 7.50 24.10 -15.41
N PRO A 156 8.75 24.42 -15.79
CA PRO A 156 9.95 23.81 -15.20
C PRO A 156 10.05 24.16 -13.70
N PRO A 157 10.90 23.45 -12.92
CA PRO A 157 11.14 23.80 -11.52
C PRO A 157 11.56 25.25 -11.35
N SER A 158 11.28 25.81 -10.17
CA SER A 158 11.69 27.19 -9.87
C SER A 158 13.20 27.41 -10.09
N ARG A 159 13.57 28.64 -10.46
CA ARG A 159 14.98 29.01 -10.69
C ARG A 159 15.88 28.70 -9.49
N GLU A 160 15.35 28.82 -8.27
CA GLU A 160 16.07 28.45 -7.05
C GLU A 160 16.40 26.95 -7.02
N VAL A 161 15.43 26.09 -7.34
CA VAL A 161 15.63 24.64 -7.36
C VAL A 161 16.59 24.23 -8.47
N LEU A 162 16.49 24.82 -9.65
CA LEU A 162 17.44 24.59 -10.73
C LEU A 162 18.87 24.97 -10.31
N MET A 163 19.07 26.12 -9.65
CA MET A 163 20.39 26.49 -9.12
C MET A 163 20.91 25.50 -8.08
N LYS A 164 20.05 25.04 -7.15
CA LYS A 164 20.42 24.05 -6.14
C LYS A 164 20.82 22.71 -6.77
N LEU A 165 20.07 22.23 -7.75
CA LEU A 165 20.38 21.00 -8.50
C LEU A 165 21.73 21.12 -9.21
N LYS A 166 21.94 22.22 -9.95
CA LYS A 166 23.21 22.48 -10.65
C LYS A 166 24.40 22.50 -9.69
N ASN A 167 24.29 23.27 -8.60
CA ASN A 167 25.37 23.43 -7.62
C ASN A 167 25.65 22.14 -6.83
N SER A 168 24.71 21.20 -6.78
CA SER A 168 24.91 19.92 -6.09
C SER A 168 25.84 18.96 -6.84
N GLY A 169 25.98 19.13 -8.16
CA GLY A 169 26.72 18.20 -9.03
C GLY A 169 26.04 16.84 -9.20
N ILE A 170 24.81 16.66 -8.73
CA ILE A 170 24.05 15.42 -8.90
C ILE A 170 23.53 15.34 -10.35
N PRO A 171 23.78 14.23 -11.07
CA PRO A 171 23.26 14.03 -12.43
C PRO A 171 21.76 14.31 -12.50
N THR A 172 21.37 15.16 -13.45
CA THR A 172 19.97 15.59 -13.59
C THR A 172 19.62 15.66 -15.07
N VAL A 173 18.58 14.93 -15.47
CA VAL A 173 18.11 14.88 -16.86
C VAL A 173 16.66 15.34 -16.94
N PHE A 174 16.37 16.21 -17.90
CA PHE A 174 15.03 16.71 -18.18
C PHE A 174 14.43 16.08 -19.43
N TYR A 175 13.14 15.78 -19.37
CA TYR A 175 12.34 15.63 -20.57
C TYR A 175 11.91 17.00 -21.09
N GLY A 176 12.17 17.25 -22.38
CA GLY A 176 11.77 18.46 -23.09
C GLY A 176 12.85 19.52 -23.20
N ASN A 177 12.46 20.67 -23.78
CA ASN A 177 13.38 21.72 -24.23
C ASN A 177 13.03 23.11 -23.66
N PHE A 178 12.66 23.17 -22.38
CA PHE A 178 12.36 24.45 -21.72
C PHE A 178 13.56 25.42 -21.77
N PRO A 179 13.35 26.72 -22.01
CA PRO A 179 14.43 27.72 -21.99
C PRO A 179 15.23 27.76 -20.67
N GLU A 180 14.59 27.43 -19.55
CA GLU A 180 15.16 27.47 -18.20
C GLU A 180 16.12 26.31 -17.91
N VAL A 181 16.02 25.20 -18.66
CA VAL A 181 16.77 23.97 -18.39
C VAL A 181 17.89 23.70 -19.40
N GLN A 182 18.27 24.70 -20.20
CA GLN A 182 19.30 24.56 -21.25
C GLN A 182 20.69 24.17 -20.69
N GLU A 183 20.94 24.43 -19.41
CA GLU A 183 22.15 24.05 -18.69
C GLU A 183 22.15 22.61 -18.14
N PHE A 184 21.12 21.81 -18.46
CA PHE A 184 20.99 20.43 -18.04
C PHE A 184 20.94 19.47 -19.22
N ASP A 185 21.31 18.22 -18.94
CA ASP A 185 21.09 17.12 -19.86
C ASP A 185 19.60 16.97 -20.16
N ARG A 186 19.25 16.74 -21.41
CA ARG A 186 17.86 16.71 -21.83
C ARG A 186 17.59 15.80 -23.01
N VAL A 187 16.41 15.21 -23.00
CA VAL A 187 15.87 14.41 -24.10
C VAL A 187 14.56 15.03 -24.54
N THR A 188 14.40 15.31 -25.83
CA THR A 188 13.18 15.91 -26.37
C THR A 188 12.87 15.33 -27.74
N PRO A 189 11.60 15.09 -28.08
CA PRO A 189 11.23 14.87 -29.47
C PRO A 189 11.33 16.18 -30.27
N ASP A 190 11.53 16.08 -31.59
CA ASP A 190 11.42 17.19 -32.54
C ASP A 190 9.95 17.42 -32.89
N HIS A 191 9.26 18.21 -32.06
CA HIS A 191 7.84 18.46 -32.23
C HIS A 191 7.49 19.15 -33.56
N ALA A 192 8.39 20.02 -34.05
CA ALA A 192 8.23 20.72 -35.31
C ALA A 192 8.27 19.74 -36.49
N LYS A 193 9.21 18.78 -36.50
CA LYS A 193 9.27 17.74 -37.53
C LYS A 193 8.03 16.85 -37.51
N GLY A 194 7.57 16.44 -36.32
CA GLY A 194 6.38 15.59 -36.19
C GLY A 194 5.12 16.24 -36.79
N VAL A 195 4.83 17.50 -36.45
CA VAL A 195 3.67 18.21 -37.01
C VAL A 195 3.87 18.54 -38.48
N TYR A 196 5.09 18.87 -38.90
CA TYR A 196 5.40 19.08 -40.32
C TYR A 196 5.04 17.86 -41.17
N ASP A 197 5.45 16.65 -40.74
CA ASP A 197 5.14 15.42 -41.47
C ASP A 197 3.64 15.12 -41.50
N LEU A 198 2.95 15.32 -40.37
CA LEU A 198 1.50 15.16 -40.27
C LEU A 198 0.76 16.13 -41.21
N ALA A 199 1.13 17.40 -41.21
CA ALA A 199 0.54 18.40 -42.08
C ALA A 199 0.81 18.09 -43.57
N ARG A 200 2.04 17.69 -43.92
CA ARG A 200 2.38 17.27 -45.29
C ARG A 200 1.56 16.06 -45.75
N PHE A 201 1.32 15.10 -44.87
CA PHE A 201 0.46 13.95 -45.14
C PHE A 201 -0.98 14.39 -45.43
N LEU A 202 -1.56 15.25 -44.59
CA LEU A 202 -2.93 15.76 -44.78
C LEU A 202 -3.05 16.57 -46.08
N ILE A 203 -2.04 17.39 -46.40
CA ILE A 203 -1.97 18.11 -47.67
C ILE A 203 -1.89 17.13 -48.85
N GLY A 204 -1.15 16.03 -48.70
CA GLY A 204 -1.10 14.92 -49.66
C GLY A 204 -2.45 14.24 -49.88
N LEU A 205 -3.31 14.18 -48.86
CA LEU A 205 -4.71 13.75 -48.95
C LEU A 205 -5.66 14.80 -49.56
N GLY A 206 -5.09 15.89 -50.09
CA GLY A 206 -5.83 16.97 -50.73
C GLY A 206 -6.47 17.96 -49.75
N ARG A 207 -6.14 17.91 -48.45
CA ARG A 207 -6.62 18.90 -47.47
C ARG A 207 -5.86 20.20 -47.64
N ARG A 208 -6.55 21.34 -47.57
CA ARG A 208 -5.98 22.67 -47.88
C ARG A 208 -6.18 23.67 -46.76
N ARG A 209 -7.11 23.43 -45.84
CA ARG A 209 -7.48 24.32 -44.74
C ARG A 209 -7.32 23.58 -43.42
N LEU A 210 -6.07 23.57 -42.94
CA LEU A 210 -5.64 22.84 -41.76
C LEU A 210 -5.69 23.77 -40.54
N VAL A 211 -6.41 23.37 -39.50
CA VAL A 211 -6.36 24.04 -38.19
C VAL A 211 -5.81 23.10 -37.13
N MET A 212 -5.05 23.65 -36.18
CA MET A 212 -4.55 22.91 -35.03
C MET A 212 -5.19 23.42 -33.73
N THR A 213 -5.53 22.51 -32.83
CA THR A 213 -5.97 22.86 -31.47
C THR A 213 -4.77 23.17 -30.58
N VAL A 214 -4.94 24.12 -29.67
CA VAL A 214 -3.93 24.50 -28.68
C VAL A 214 -4.61 24.73 -27.34
N PRO A 215 -4.26 23.97 -26.29
CA PRO A 215 -4.79 24.20 -24.95
C PRO A 215 -4.40 25.59 -24.44
N GLU A 216 -5.38 26.37 -23.98
CA GLU A 216 -5.17 27.74 -23.48
C GLU A 216 -4.04 27.85 -22.44
N ARG A 217 -3.98 26.88 -21.51
CA ARG A 217 -2.95 26.83 -20.46
C ARG A 217 -1.53 26.63 -21.00
N TYR A 218 -1.40 26.11 -22.22
CA TYR A 218 -0.13 25.71 -22.82
C TYR A 218 0.18 26.42 -24.13
N GLU A 219 -0.51 27.53 -24.42
CA GLU A 219 -0.27 28.33 -25.63
C GLU A 219 1.21 28.73 -25.80
N ASN A 220 1.86 29.07 -24.69
CA ASN A 220 3.26 29.51 -24.66
C ASN A 220 4.25 28.39 -24.30
N ALA A 221 3.81 27.13 -24.21
CA ALA A 221 4.72 26.03 -23.93
C ALA A 221 5.66 25.78 -25.12
N TYR A 222 6.92 25.43 -24.85
CA TYR A 222 7.94 25.24 -25.91
C TYR A 222 7.46 24.27 -27.00
N TRP A 223 6.82 23.16 -26.61
CA TRP A 223 6.33 22.15 -27.53
C TRP A 223 5.16 22.65 -28.37
N THR A 224 4.32 23.54 -27.86
CA THR A 224 3.26 24.19 -28.64
C THR A 224 3.86 25.06 -29.72
N LEU A 225 4.85 25.88 -29.36
CA LEU A 225 5.54 26.76 -30.31
C LEU A 225 6.25 25.96 -31.40
N GLU A 226 6.93 24.88 -31.04
CA GLU A 226 7.58 23.97 -32.00
C GLU A 226 6.55 23.29 -32.92
N LYS A 227 5.41 22.81 -32.38
CA LYS A 227 4.30 22.24 -33.19
C LYS A 227 3.75 23.26 -34.19
N VAL A 228 3.48 24.49 -33.74
CA VAL A 228 2.98 25.59 -34.59
C VAL A 228 3.98 25.92 -35.69
N GLU A 229 5.28 25.94 -35.39
CA GLU A 229 6.33 26.16 -36.39
C GLU A 229 6.35 25.06 -37.45
N GLY A 230 6.22 23.79 -37.02
CA GLY A 230 6.12 22.65 -37.93
C GLY A 230 4.93 22.76 -38.90
N LEU A 231 3.76 23.12 -38.38
CA LEU A 231 2.57 23.36 -39.19
C LEU A 231 2.78 24.51 -40.17
N LYS A 232 3.32 25.64 -39.69
CA LYS A 232 3.57 26.82 -40.52
C LYS A 232 4.51 26.50 -41.66
N ARG A 233 5.59 25.80 -41.39
CA ARG A 233 6.55 25.39 -42.42
C ARG A 233 5.87 24.53 -43.50
N ALA A 234 5.09 23.53 -43.10
CA ALA A 234 4.42 22.62 -44.05
C ALA A 234 3.39 23.33 -44.95
N VAL A 235 2.61 24.24 -44.37
CA VAL A 235 1.57 25.01 -45.07
C VAL A 235 2.20 26.04 -46.02
N THR A 236 3.23 26.77 -45.58
CA THR A 236 3.95 27.73 -46.44
C THR A 236 4.66 27.05 -47.61
N GLU A 237 5.35 25.94 -47.39
CA GLU A 237 6.00 25.19 -48.47
C GLU A 237 5.00 24.61 -49.49
N ALA A 238 3.76 24.38 -49.08
CA ALA A 238 2.68 23.95 -49.95
C ALA A 238 1.95 25.10 -50.66
N GLY A 239 2.34 26.36 -50.42
CA GLY A 239 1.68 27.55 -50.97
C GLY A 239 0.26 27.79 -50.44
N LEU A 240 -0.02 27.33 -49.22
CA LEU A 240 -1.32 27.46 -48.56
C LEU A 240 -1.32 28.61 -47.54
N GLU A 241 -2.50 29.11 -47.21
CA GLU A 241 -2.68 30.15 -46.20
C GLU A 241 -2.73 29.57 -44.78
N HIS A 242 -2.15 30.28 -43.82
CA HIS A 242 -2.21 29.91 -42.41
C HIS A 242 -3.57 30.21 -41.82
N MET A 243 -4.25 29.18 -41.36
CA MET A 243 -5.47 29.36 -40.56
C MET A 243 -5.12 29.78 -39.12
N PRO A 244 -5.99 30.56 -38.46
CA PRO A 244 -5.85 30.83 -37.04
C PRO A 244 -5.95 29.52 -36.23
N LEU A 245 -5.14 29.41 -35.18
CA LEU A 245 -5.17 28.28 -34.26
C LEU A 245 -6.50 28.25 -33.49
N HIS A 246 -6.98 27.05 -33.16
CA HIS A 246 -8.13 26.90 -32.28
C HIS A 246 -7.67 26.80 -30.82
N ILE A 247 -7.87 27.86 -30.04
CA ILE A 247 -7.57 27.83 -28.60
C ILE A 247 -8.64 27.01 -27.88
N GLU A 248 -8.24 25.85 -27.38
CA GLU A 248 -9.09 24.97 -26.57
C GLU A 248 -9.23 25.56 -25.17
N LYS A 249 -10.47 25.87 -24.79
CA LYS A 249 -10.80 26.38 -23.46
C LYS A 249 -10.97 25.25 -22.46
N THR A 250 -10.58 25.51 -21.22
CA THR A 250 -10.74 24.53 -20.14
C THR A 250 -12.23 24.33 -19.80
N PHE A 251 -12.71 23.09 -19.88
CA PHE A 251 -14.06 22.74 -19.46
C PHE A 251 -14.18 22.83 -17.92
N PRO A 252 -15.17 23.57 -17.37
CA PRO A 252 -15.39 23.63 -15.93
C PRO A 252 -15.97 22.29 -15.45
N GLU A 253 -15.18 21.48 -14.74
CA GLU A 253 -15.65 20.19 -14.22
C GLU A 253 -16.77 20.37 -13.19
N SER A 254 -17.88 19.64 -13.35
CA SER A 254 -18.93 19.49 -12.35
C SER A 254 -18.79 18.15 -11.62
N SER A 255 -18.68 18.18 -10.29
CA SER A 255 -18.79 16.97 -9.48
C SER A 255 -20.23 16.44 -9.53
N HIS A 256 -20.41 15.11 -9.48
CA HIS A 256 -21.68 14.38 -9.31
C HIS A 256 -22.48 13.91 -10.55
N ILE A 257 -21.95 13.96 -11.77
CA ILE A 257 -22.60 13.39 -12.97
C ILE A 257 -21.89 12.13 -13.51
N SER A 258 -22.59 11.30 -14.29
CA SER A 258 -22.04 10.07 -14.86
C SER A 258 -20.95 10.35 -15.91
N GLU A 259 -20.07 9.37 -16.18
CA GLU A 259 -18.99 9.56 -17.17
C GLU A 259 -19.51 9.80 -18.61
N ALA A 260 -20.67 9.24 -18.96
CA ALA A 260 -21.29 9.48 -20.26
C ALA A 260 -21.81 10.92 -20.37
N GLU A 261 -22.41 11.45 -19.30
CA GLU A 261 -22.85 12.85 -19.23
C GLU A 261 -21.65 13.81 -19.27
N LYS A 262 -20.58 13.53 -18.52
CA LYS A 262 -19.33 14.31 -18.58
C LYS A 262 -18.74 14.37 -19.99
N PHE A 263 -18.76 13.25 -20.71
CA PHE A 263 -18.30 13.20 -22.10
C PHE A 263 -19.16 14.09 -22.99
N LYS A 264 -20.49 13.96 -22.88
CA LYS A 264 -21.44 14.74 -23.67
C LYS A 264 -21.34 16.24 -23.40
N ASP A 265 -21.18 16.65 -22.14
CA ASP A 265 -21.05 18.06 -21.77
C ASP A 265 -19.74 18.65 -22.29
N ARG A 266 -18.62 17.92 -22.15
CA ARG A 266 -17.33 18.32 -22.75
C ARG A 266 -17.42 18.47 -24.26
N ALA A 267 -18.05 17.50 -24.95
CA ALA A 267 -18.24 17.56 -26.40
C ALA A 267 -19.15 18.72 -26.82
N SER A 268 -20.22 18.99 -26.07
CA SER A 268 -21.13 20.11 -26.35
C SER A 268 -20.44 21.47 -26.12
N PHE A 269 -19.62 21.57 -25.08
CA PHE A 269 -18.81 22.75 -24.81
C PHE A 269 -17.76 22.98 -25.90
N ALA A 270 -17.04 21.93 -26.31
CA ALA A 270 -16.09 21.98 -27.42
C ALA A 270 -16.77 22.38 -28.74
N ALA A 271 -17.97 21.83 -29.02
CA ALA A 271 -18.78 22.22 -30.17
C ALA A 271 -19.11 23.71 -30.15
N GLY A 272 -19.55 24.25 -29.02
CA GLY A 272 -19.80 25.68 -28.86
C GLY A 272 -18.55 26.54 -29.08
N CYS A 273 -17.38 26.09 -28.62
CA CYS A 273 -16.11 26.81 -28.79
C CYS A 273 -15.62 26.82 -30.24
N ILE A 274 -15.77 25.72 -30.98
CA ILE A 274 -15.24 25.59 -32.36
C ILE A 274 -16.28 25.95 -33.44
N ALA A 275 -17.56 26.08 -33.09
CA ALA A 275 -18.64 26.39 -34.03
C ALA A 275 -18.37 27.62 -34.93
N PRO A 276 -17.84 28.76 -34.43
CA PRO A 276 -17.55 29.91 -35.29
C PRO A 276 -16.57 29.59 -36.42
N LEU A 277 -15.64 28.64 -36.19
CA LEU A 277 -14.68 28.20 -37.18
C LEU A 277 -15.27 27.15 -38.14
N LEU A 278 -15.98 26.14 -37.63
CA LEU A 278 -16.50 25.04 -38.45
C LEU A 278 -17.74 25.37 -39.29
N LEU A 279 -18.50 26.39 -38.90
CA LEU A 279 -19.71 26.83 -39.60
C LEU A 279 -19.46 28.06 -40.50
N GLY A 280 -18.27 28.64 -40.45
CA GLY A 280 -17.89 29.79 -41.27
C GLY A 280 -17.68 29.44 -42.75
N PRO A 281 -17.62 30.45 -43.64
CA PRO A 281 -17.38 30.25 -45.07
C PRO A 281 -16.03 29.58 -45.36
N ASP A 282 -15.03 29.86 -44.51
CA ASP A 282 -13.66 29.34 -44.63
C ASP A 282 -13.39 28.14 -43.71
N ALA A 283 -14.44 27.35 -43.42
CA ALA A 283 -14.35 26.20 -42.52
C ALA A 283 -13.18 25.26 -42.87
N PRO A 284 -12.42 24.78 -41.88
CA PRO A 284 -11.30 23.88 -42.10
C PRO A 284 -11.76 22.53 -42.66
N ASP A 285 -10.89 21.90 -43.46
CA ASP A 285 -11.09 20.54 -43.96
C ASP A 285 -10.24 19.50 -43.23
N ALA A 286 -9.37 19.93 -42.32
CA ALA A 286 -8.65 19.08 -41.37
C ALA A 286 -8.44 19.76 -40.01
N LEU A 287 -8.62 18.99 -38.94
CA LEU A 287 -8.38 19.36 -37.55
C LEU A 287 -7.27 18.48 -36.98
N LEU A 288 -6.15 19.11 -36.65
CA LEU A 288 -5.01 18.49 -35.97
C LEU A 288 -5.16 18.75 -34.48
N VAL A 289 -5.44 17.73 -33.68
CA VAL A 289 -5.53 17.92 -32.23
C VAL A 289 -4.15 17.97 -31.59
N SER A 290 -4.03 18.70 -30.48
CA SER A 290 -2.76 18.89 -29.78
C SER A 290 -2.27 17.60 -29.11
N SER A 291 -3.20 16.74 -28.70
CA SER A 291 -2.98 15.40 -28.14
C SER A 291 -4.15 14.47 -28.50
N ASP A 292 -3.87 13.18 -28.67
CA ASP A 292 -4.87 12.17 -29.01
C ASP A 292 -6.09 12.17 -28.06
N SER A 293 -5.93 12.55 -26.79
CA SER A 293 -7.01 12.64 -25.78
C SER A 293 -8.21 13.46 -26.23
N GLU A 294 -7.99 14.43 -27.11
CA GLU A 294 -9.01 15.35 -27.59
C GLU A 294 -9.86 14.76 -28.73
N LEU A 295 -9.40 13.67 -29.37
CA LEU A 295 -10.03 13.13 -30.59
C LEU A 295 -11.51 12.73 -30.40
N PRO A 296 -11.90 11.95 -29.36
CA PRO A 296 -13.30 11.60 -29.18
C PRO A 296 -14.20 12.82 -28.93
N ILE A 297 -13.68 13.83 -28.23
CA ILE A 297 -14.39 15.07 -27.91
C ILE A 297 -14.65 15.89 -29.18
N TYR A 298 -13.62 16.13 -29.99
CA TYR A 298 -13.79 16.88 -31.24
C TYR A 298 -14.55 16.10 -32.31
N SER A 299 -14.44 14.77 -32.32
CA SER A 299 -15.27 13.94 -33.20
C SER A 299 -16.76 14.12 -32.91
N MET A 300 -17.17 14.00 -31.64
CA MET A 300 -18.56 14.24 -31.23
C MET A 300 -18.97 15.70 -31.44
N ALA A 301 -18.08 16.66 -31.18
CA ALA A 301 -18.34 18.08 -31.42
C ALA A 301 -18.64 18.37 -32.90
N CYS A 302 -17.92 17.75 -33.83
CA CYS A 302 -18.19 17.86 -35.26
C CYS A 302 -19.59 17.33 -35.60
N ARG A 303 -19.98 16.15 -35.07
CA ARG A 303 -21.32 15.58 -35.28
C ARG A 303 -22.42 16.50 -34.77
N LEU A 304 -22.26 17.09 -33.59
CA LEU A 304 -23.19 18.06 -33.01
C LEU A 304 -23.39 19.30 -33.89
N LEU A 305 -22.38 19.65 -34.69
CA LEU A 305 -22.40 20.75 -35.65
C LEU A 305 -22.81 20.32 -37.07
N GLY A 306 -23.27 19.08 -37.25
CA GLY A 306 -23.70 18.55 -38.54
C GLY A 306 -22.56 18.23 -39.51
N LYS A 307 -21.33 18.04 -39.01
CA LYS A 307 -20.16 17.63 -39.80
C LYS A 307 -19.79 16.20 -39.46
N GLU A 308 -19.66 15.35 -40.46
CA GLU A 308 -19.23 13.96 -40.27
C GLU A 308 -17.69 13.88 -40.15
N PRO A 309 -17.15 13.40 -39.02
CA PRO A 309 -15.71 13.20 -38.84
C PRO A 309 -15.10 12.29 -39.91
N ASN A 310 -13.90 12.62 -40.38
CA ASN A 310 -13.15 11.97 -41.46
C ASN A 310 -13.81 11.97 -42.85
N ARG A 311 -15.05 12.44 -42.99
CA ARG A 311 -15.69 12.67 -44.30
C ARG A 311 -15.71 14.16 -44.64
N ASP A 312 -16.31 14.96 -43.77
CA ASP A 312 -16.49 16.39 -43.97
C ASP A 312 -15.31 17.19 -43.38
N ILE A 313 -14.73 16.69 -42.28
CA ILE A 313 -13.51 17.22 -41.66
C ILE A 313 -12.60 16.08 -41.21
N VAL A 314 -11.35 16.09 -41.67
CA VAL A 314 -10.36 15.04 -41.33
C VAL A 314 -9.79 15.29 -39.94
N LEU A 315 -9.80 14.27 -39.07
CA LEU A 315 -9.22 14.35 -37.73
C LEU A 315 -7.84 13.70 -37.70
N ALA A 316 -6.87 14.39 -37.14
CA ALA A 316 -5.50 13.92 -36.99
C ALA A 316 -5.00 14.11 -35.55
N GLY A 317 -4.31 13.11 -35.02
CA GLY A 317 -3.86 13.02 -33.64
C GLY A 317 -2.39 13.39 -33.42
N TYR A 318 -1.97 13.33 -32.15
CA TYR A 318 -0.60 13.51 -31.70
C TYR A 318 -0.38 12.72 -30.40
N ASP A 319 0.81 12.11 -30.23
CA ASP A 319 1.28 11.25 -29.12
C ASP A 319 1.10 9.73 -29.29
N ASN A 320 0.32 9.27 -30.27
CA ASN A 320 0.14 7.84 -30.60
C ASN A 320 -0.31 6.95 -29.41
N TYR A 321 -1.38 7.38 -28.73
CA TYR A 321 -2.10 6.59 -27.71
C TYR A 321 -3.63 6.60 -27.91
N TYR A 322 -4.11 7.01 -29.08
CA TYR A 322 -5.54 7.13 -29.37
C TYR A 322 -6.35 5.84 -29.13
N ASP A 323 -5.76 4.66 -29.22
CA ASP A 323 -6.42 3.39 -28.96
C ASP A 323 -6.66 3.09 -27.47
N GLU A 324 -5.97 3.80 -26.57
CA GLU A 324 -6.06 3.63 -25.12
C GLU A 324 -7.06 4.59 -24.45
N ILE A 325 -7.64 5.52 -25.21
CA ILE A 325 -8.50 6.56 -24.64
C ILE A 325 -9.89 5.97 -24.29
N PRO A 326 -10.31 6.05 -23.01
CA PRO A 326 -11.59 5.46 -22.58
C PRO A 326 -12.83 6.07 -23.26
N ASP A 327 -12.75 7.33 -23.69
CA ASP A 327 -13.86 8.07 -24.30
C ASP A 327 -14.27 7.48 -25.66
N TYR A 328 -13.43 6.65 -26.31
CA TYR A 328 -13.79 5.93 -27.53
C TYR A 328 -14.95 4.93 -27.36
N ARG A 329 -15.34 4.59 -26.12
CA ARG A 329 -16.57 3.83 -25.86
C ARG A 329 -17.85 4.61 -26.17
N PHE A 330 -17.75 5.92 -26.36
CA PHE A 330 -18.88 6.82 -26.64
C PHE A 330 -18.85 7.40 -28.07
N GLU A 331 -17.68 7.41 -28.71
CA GLU A 331 -17.47 7.94 -30.07
C GLU A 331 -16.35 7.14 -30.73
N GLU A 332 -16.67 6.33 -31.74
CA GLU A 332 -15.75 5.31 -32.26
C GLU A 332 -14.76 5.83 -33.30
N VAL A 333 -14.96 7.04 -33.86
CA VAL A 333 -14.17 7.52 -35.00
C VAL A 333 -12.71 7.79 -34.62
N LYS A 334 -11.82 6.97 -35.16
CA LYS A 334 -10.36 7.06 -35.01
C LYS A 334 -9.76 8.17 -35.90
N PRO A 335 -8.59 8.73 -35.55
CA PRO A 335 -7.94 9.72 -36.41
C PRO A 335 -7.43 9.02 -37.69
N VAL A 336 -7.25 9.76 -38.78
CA VAL A 336 -6.65 9.20 -40.01
C VAL A 336 -5.14 8.97 -39.86
N ALA A 337 -4.50 9.76 -39.02
CA ALA A 337 -3.09 9.67 -38.68
C ALA A 337 -2.82 10.29 -37.31
N THR A 338 -1.75 9.87 -36.65
CA THR A 338 -1.22 10.47 -35.42
C THR A 338 0.31 10.54 -35.50
N VAL A 339 0.94 11.28 -34.60
CA VAL A 339 2.41 11.36 -34.49
C VAL A 339 2.86 10.60 -33.26
N ASP A 340 3.73 9.61 -33.43
CA ASP A 340 4.43 8.98 -32.31
C ASP A 340 5.66 9.80 -31.94
N LYS A 341 5.64 10.41 -30.76
CA LYS A 341 6.76 11.17 -30.21
C LYS A 341 7.81 10.31 -29.50
N LEU A 342 7.71 8.98 -29.60
CA LEU A 342 8.67 8.02 -29.09
C LEU A 342 8.85 8.10 -27.57
N LEU A 343 7.73 8.03 -26.84
CA LEU A 343 7.70 8.09 -25.37
C LEU A 343 8.54 6.98 -24.70
N PRO A 344 8.45 5.70 -25.10
CA PRO A 344 9.32 4.66 -24.55
C PRO A 344 10.82 4.97 -24.72
N GLU A 345 11.21 5.34 -25.94
CA GLU A 345 12.60 5.65 -26.31
C GLU A 345 13.10 6.88 -25.56
N SER A 346 12.23 7.87 -25.35
CA SER A 346 12.52 9.05 -24.53
C SER A 346 12.87 8.64 -23.11
N GLY A 347 12.03 7.82 -22.47
CA GLY A 347 12.29 7.34 -21.11
C GLY A 347 13.58 6.52 -21.01
N PHE A 348 13.80 5.63 -21.97
CA PHE A 348 15.03 4.84 -22.07
C PHE A 348 16.27 5.76 -22.18
N LYS A 349 16.26 6.71 -23.13
CA LYS A 349 17.38 7.63 -23.36
C LYS A 349 17.62 8.58 -22.20
N MET A 350 16.58 9.01 -21.49
CA MET A 350 16.73 9.82 -20.29
C MET A 350 17.50 9.08 -19.20
N ALA A 351 17.12 7.82 -18.95
CA ALA A 351 17.79 7.00 -17.94
C ALA A 351 19.23 6.66 -18.36
N GLU A 352 19.46 6.28 -19.63
CA GLU A 352 20.82 6.05 -20.14
C GLU A 352 21.71 7.29 -19.95
N LEU A 353 21.22 8.46 -20.38
CA LEU A 353 21.96 9.72 -20.28
C LEU A 353 22.30 10.07 -18.84
N LEU A 354 21.38 9.82 -17.89
CA LEU A 354 21.63 10.01 -16.47
C LEU A 354 22.79 9.14 -15.97
N PHE A 355 22.80 7.86 -16.32
CA PHE A 355 23.83 6.94 -15.87
C PHE A 355 25.17 7.19 -16.57
N GLU A 356 25.18 7.55 -17.85
CA GLU A 356 26.39 7.99 -18.56
C GLU A 356 26.99 9.24 -17.91
N ARG A 357 26.15 10.22 -17.55
CA ARG A 357 26.57 11.39 -16.78
C ARG A 357 27.15 11.00 -15.42
N ALA A 358 26.48 10.11 -14.69
CA ALA A 358 26.90 9.64 -13.37
C ALA A 358 28.23 8.87 -13.41
N LEU A 359 28.49 8.13 -14.49
CA LEU A 359 29.72 7.39 -14.73
C LEU A 359 30.88 8.28 -15.20
N GLY A 360 30.62 9.54 -15.55
CA GLY A 360 31.64 10.48 -16.02
C GLY A 360 32.12 10.22 -17.45
N VAL A 361 31.36 9.48 -18.26
CA VAL A 361 31.69 9.24 -19.68
C VAL A 361 31.30 10.40 -20.60
N LEU A 362 30.41 11.29 -20.16
CA LEU A 362 29.96 12.45 -20.94
C LEU A 362 30.87 13.68 -20.75
N PRO A 363 31.05 14.52 -21.79
CA PRO A 363 31.74 15.82 -21.67
C PRO A 363 31.07 16.74 -20.64
N ALA A 364 31.80 17.67 -20.04
CA ALA A 364 31.25 18.58 -19.02
C ALA A 364 30.02 19.39 -19.49
N GLU A 365 29.93 19.68 -20.79
CA GLU A 365 28.80 20.37 -21.39
C GLU A 365 27.50 19.52 -21.30
N PRO A 366 26.34 20.15 -21.06
CA PRO A 366 25.05 19.47 -21.09
C PRO A 366 24.74 18.88 -22.48
N GLN A 367 24.22 17.66 -22.51
CA GLN A 367 23.86 16.97 -23.74
C GLN A 367 22.37 17.16 -24.05
N LYS A 368 22.04 17.41 -25.31
CA LYS A 368 20.66 17.45 -25.81
C LYS A 368 20.47 16.32 -26.82
N ILE A 369 19.66 15.33 -26.46
CA ILE A 369 19.24 14.26 -27.36
C ILE A 369 17.91 14.66 -28.00
N ILE A 370 17.87 14.70 -29.34
CA ILE A 370 16.67 14.99 -30.11
C ILE A 370 16.18 13.68 -30.75
N LEU A 371 14.94 13.30 -30.46
CA LEU A 371 14.29 12.13 -31.06
C LEU A 371 13.42 12.59 -32.24
N ILE A 372 13.47 11.84 -33.34
CA ILE A 372 12.70 12.16 -34.54
C ILE A 372 11.35 11.44 -34.45
N PRO A 373 10.21 12.15 -34.36
CA PRO A 373 8.90 11.52 -34.29
C PRO A 373 8.55 10.77 -35.57
N GLU A 374 7.67 9.77 -35.44
CA GLU A 374 7.17 8.96 -36.55
C GLU A 374 5.73 9.33 -36.89
N LEU A 375 5.44 9.54 -38.18
CA LEU A 375 4.06 9.67 -38.64
C LEU A 375 3.41 8.29 -38.70
N ILE A 376 2.30 8.15 -38.00
CA ILE A 376 1.53 6.91 -37.93
C ILE A 376 0.23 7.08 -38.72
N GLN A 377 0.12 6.39 -39.84
CA GLN A 377 -1.14 6.27 -40.59
C GLN A 377 -2.00 5.18 -39.93
N VAL A 378 -3.26 5.53 -39.65
CA VAL A 378 -4.21 4.66 -38.95
C VAL A 378 -5.01 3.88 -39.99
N ASP A 379 -4.42 2.81 -40.49
CA ASP A 379 -5.14 1.76 -41.22
C ASP A 379 -4.38 0.42 -41.12
N GLN A 380 -5.14 -0.65 -40.85
CA GLN A 380 -4.80 -2.08 -40.85
C GLN A 380 -3.75 -2.64 -39.84
N HIS A 381 -4.24 -3.61 -39.04
CA HIS A 381 -3.57 -4.65 -38.23
C HIS A 381 -2.84 -4.31 -36.91
N ASP A 382 -3.28 -5.02 -35.85
CA ASP A 382 -2.68 -5.35 -34.54
C ASP A 382 -1.48 -4.52 -34.04
N ARG A 383 -1.73 -3.51 -33.19
CA ARG A 383 -0.67 -2.60 -32.69
C ARG A 383 -0.42 -2.61 -31.18
N VAL A 384 -1.38 -3.06 -30.36
CA VAL A 384 -1.16 -3.19 -28.91
C VAL A 384 -0.03 -4.20 -28.60
N MET A 385 0.18 -5.20 -29.47
CA MET A 385 1.32 -6.13 -29.38
C MET A 385 2.67 -5.46 -29.68
N MET A 386 2.76 -4.60 -30.70
CA MET A 386 4.01 -3.98 -31.14
C MET A 386 4.61 -3.02 -30.10
N LYS A 387 3.80 -2.26 -29.34
CA LYS A 387 4.31 -1.29 -28.34
C LYS A 387 4.89 -1.98 -27.11
N LYS A 388 4.23 -3.04 -26.62
CA LYS A 388 4.75 -3.91 -25.54
C LYS A 388 6.02 -4.64 -25.98
N GLU A 389 6.04 -5.16 -27.21
CA GLU A 389 7.23 -5.80 -27.78
C GLU A 389 8.38 -4.80 -27.97
N LYS A 390 8.10 -3.56 -28.37
CA LYS A 390 9.09 -2.48 -28.50
C LYS A 390 9.68 -2.11 -27.14
N ILE A 391 8.85 -1.88 -26.11
CA ILE A 391 9.31 -1.64 -24.73
C ILE A 391 10.15 -2.82 -24.24
N LYS A 392 9.69 -4.04 -24.46
CA LYS A 392 10.43 -5.25 -24.12
C LYS A 392 11.77 -5.31 -24.86
N SER A 393 11.81 -4.95 -26.14
CA SER A 393 13.05 -4.92 -26.93
C SER A 393 14.03 -3.83 -26.48
N LEU A 394 13.54 -2.66 -26.08
CA LEU A 394 14.35 -1.56 -25.53
C LEU A 394 14.95 -1.93 -24.18
N ILE A 395 14.17 -2.58 -23.30
CA ILE A 395 14.67 -3.09 -22.02
C ILE A 395 15.65 -4.25 -22.24
N MET A 396 15.44 -5.07 -23.28
CA MET A 396 16.26 -6.25 -23.59
C MET A 396 17.42 -5.99 -24.58
N SER A 397 17.65 -4.75 -25.03
CA SER A 397 18.68 -4.44 -26.05
C SER A 397 20.11 -4.43 -25.51
N GLN A 398 20.30 -4.50 -24.19
CA GLN A 398 21.53 -5.02 -23.64
C GLN A 398 21.46 -6.53 -23.79
N SER A 399 22.21 -7.09 -24.74
CA SER A 399 22.31 -8.54 -24.92
C SER A 399 22.49 -9.18 -23.54
N PRO A 400 21.52 -9.95 -23.01
CA PRO A 400 21.84 -10.77 -21.87
C PRO A 400 22.89 -11.73 -22.41
N ALA A 401 24.06 -11.77 -21.75
CA ALA A 401 24.98 -12.88 -21.91
C ALA A 401 24.11 -14.15 -21.90
N ARG A 402 24.04 -14.86 -23.03
CA ARG A 402 23.14 -16.00 -23.18
C ARG A 402 23.56 -17.00 -22.11
N PHE A 403 22.77 -17.09 -21.05
CA PHE A 403 22.99 -18.05 -19.97
C PHE A 403 23.10 -19.44 -20.60
N THR A 404 24.21 -20.11 -20.35
CA THR A 404 24.36 -21.49 -20.77
C THR A 404 23.36 -22.36 -20.01
N LEU A 405 22.96 -23.48 -20.61
CA LEU A 405 22.06 -24.45 -19.97
C LEU A 405 22.61 -24.86 -18.59
N ILE A 406 23.94 -24.97 -18.47
CA ILE A 406 24.65 -25.31 -17.23
C ILE A 406 24.47 -24.22 -16.17
N GLU A 407 24.64 -22.94 -16.52
CA GLU A 407 24.48 -21.84 -15.57
C GLU A 407 23.03 -21.74 -15.07
N LEU A 408 22.03 -21.96 -15.94
CA LEU A 408 20.63 -22.01 -15.53
C LEU A 408 20.36 -23.18 -14.57
N LEU A 409 20.92 -24.36 -14.86
CA LEU A 409 20.82 -25.54 -13.99
C LEU A 409 21.44 -25.29 -12.62
N VAL A 410 22.62 -24.64 -12.56
CA VAL A 410 23.27 -24.30 -11.29
C VAL A 410 22.43 -23.28 -10.51
N VAL A 411 21.87 -22.26 -11.16
CA VAL A 411 21.03 -21.26 -10.49
C VAL A 411 19.77 -21.90 -9.91
N ILE A 412 19.09 -22.75 -10.67
CA ILE A 412 17.90 -23.47 -10.16
C ILE A 412 18.29 -24.39 -9.00
N ALA A 413 19.43 -25.08 -9.08
CA ALA A 413 19.93 -25.91 -7.99
C ALA A 413 20.23 -25.09 -6.72
N ILE A 414 20.87 -23.93 -6.85
CA ILE A 414 21.15 -23.03 -5.72
C ILE A 414 19.83 -22.51 -5.13
N ILE A 415 18.88 -22.07 -5.96
CA ILE A 415 17.56 -21.62 -5.50
C ILE A 415 16.83 -22.76 -4.78
N ALA A 416 16.89 -24.00 -5.30
CA ALA A 416 16.27 -25.16 -4.66
C ALA A 416 16.89 -25.48 -3.29
N ILE A 417 18.23 -25.40 -3.17
CA ILE A 417 18.94 -25.59 -1.90
C ILE A 417 18.58 -24.48 -0.91
N LEU A 418 18.62 -23.22 -1.34
CA LEU A 418 18.26 -22.08 -0.50
C LEU A 418 16.80 -22.15 -0.06
N ALA A 419 15.88 -22.50 -0.96
CA ALA A 419 14.47 -22.71 -0.63
C ALA A 419 14.29 -23.86 0.36
N ALA A 420 15.00 -24.99 0.20
CA ALA A 420 14.94 -26.10 1.14
C ALA A 420 15.40 -25.71 2.56
N LEU A 421 16.36 -24.79 2.68
CA LEU A 421 16.83 -24.26 3.97
C LEU A 421 15.92 -23.17 4.54
N LEU A 422 15.28 -22.37 3.68
CA LEU A 422 14.44 -21.23 4.09
C LEU A 422 12.99 -21.62 4.38
N LEU A 423 12.44 -22.65 3.74
CA LEU A 423 11.04 -23.06 3.93
C LEU A 423 10.74 -23.50 5.38
N PRO A 424 11.57 -24.33 6.04
CA PRO A 424 11.33 -24.70 7.44
C PRO A 424 11.39 -23.50 8.39
N SER A 425 12.35 -22.60 8.19
CA SER A 425 12.53 -21.43 9.04
C SER A 425 11.41 -20.40 8.85
N LEU A 426 10.93 -20.22 7.62
CA LEU A 426 9.78 -19.37 7.31
C LEU A 426 8.48 -19.93 7.91
N GLN A 427 8.29 -21.25 7.86
CA GLN A 427 7.13 -21.90 8.50
C GLN A 427 7.16 -21.70 10.02
N MET A 428 8.31 -21.88 10.67
CA MET A 428 8.48 -21.61 12.11
C MET A 428 8.23 -20.14 12.46
N ALA A 429 8.71 -19.20 11.63
CA ALA A 429 8.49 -17.77 11.83
C ALA A 429 7.01 -17.40 11.70
N LYS A 430 6.32 -17.97 10.70
CA LYS A 430 4.88 -17.80 10.49
C LYS A 430 4.07 -18.34 11.67
N ASP A 431 4.40 -19.55 12.14
CA ASP A 431 3.74 -20.15 13.31
C ASP A 431 3.97 -19.32 14.58
N LYS A 432 5.16 -18.76 14.76
CA LYS A 432 5.45 -17.85 15.88
C LYS A 432 4.65 -16.55 15.79
N ALA A 433 4.53 -15.97 14.60
CA ALA A 433 3.73 -14.77 14.36
C ALA A 433 2.24 -15.01 14.66
N TRP A 434 1.70 -16.14 14.21
CA TRP A 434 0.32 -16.52 14.52
C TRP A 434 0.08 -16.77 16.01
N SER A 435 1.03 -17.40 16.71
CA SER A 435 0.96 -17.54 18.18
C SER A 435 0.88 -16.18 18.88
N ILE A 436 1.69 -15.20 18.46
CA ILE A 436 1.65 -13.84 19.03
C ILE A 436 0.30 -13.17 18.79
N LEU A 437 -0.27 -13.33 17.59
CA LEU A 437 -1.59 -12.79 17.26
C LEU A 437 -2.70 -13.47 18.09
N CYS A 438 -2.66 -14.78 18.26
CA CYS A 438 -3.61 -15.50 19.14
C CYS A 438 -3.55 -15.00 20.58
N VAL A 439 -2.35 -14.75 21.13
CA VAL A 439 -2.18 -14.16 22.46
C VAL A 439 -2.77 -12.75 22.51
N SER A 440 -2.57 -11.93 21.46
CA SER A 440 -3.19 -10.59 21.37
C SER A 440 -4.72 -10.66 21.33
N ASN A 441 -5.28 -11.59 20.55
CA ASN A 441 -6.72 -11.82 20.45
C ASN A 441 -7.29 -12.25 21.81
N GLN A 442 -6.66 -13.19 22.51
CA GLN A 442 -7.08 -13.59 23.86
C GLN A 442 -7.04 -12.43 24.88
N LYS A 443 -6.04 -11.55 24.80
CA LYS A 443 -5.99 -10.34 25.63
C LYS A 443 -7.14 -9.37 25.31
N GLN A 444 -7.51 -9.23 24.05
CA GLN A 444 -8.69 -8.43 23.66
C GLN A 444 -9.97 -9.04 24.25
N VAL A 445 -10.10 -10.36 24.27
CA VAL A 445 -11.23 -11.05 24.92
C VAL A 445 -11.25 -10.76 26.43
N HIS A 446 -10.11 -10.81 27.11
CA HIS A 446 -10.05 -10.46 28.54
C HIS A 446 -10.44 -9.01 28.79
N LEU A 447 -9.93 -8.07 27.99
CA LEU A 447 -10.29 -6.66 28.12
C LEU A 447 -11.79 -6.44 27.91
N ALA A 448 -12.40 -7.14 26.95
CA ALA A 448 -13.83 -7.12 26.74
C ALA A 448 -14.61 -7.66 27.96
N GLU A 449 -14.17 -8.79 28.53
CA GLU A 449 -14.77 -9.33 29.77
C GLU A 449 -14.58 -8.40 30.97
N ALA A 450 -13.43 -7.73 31.09
CA ALA A 450 -13.16 -6.77 32.16
C ALA A 450 -14.03 -5.51 32.02
N SER A 451 -14.20 -5.00 30.79
CA SER A 451 -15.12 -3.90 30.48
C SER A 451 -16.57 -4.29 30.77
N TYR A 452 -17.01 -5.47 30.30
CA TYR A 452 -18.33 -6.00 30.61
C TYR A 452 -18.54 -6.15 32.12
N SER A 453 -17.54 -6.68 32.83
CA SER A 453 -17.55 -6.83 34.29
C SER A 453 -17.72 -5.50 35.00
N SER A 454 -17.02 -4.46 34.56
CA SER A 454 -17.16 -3.10 35.10
C SER A 454 -18.60 -2.60 34.96
N ASP A 455 -19.23 -2.83 33.81
CA ASP A 455 -20.60 -2.39 33.54
C ASP A 455 -21.66 -3.28 34.21
N SER A 456 -21.29 -4.52 34.56
CA SER A 456 -22.19 -5.55 35.09
C SER A 456 -21.93 -5.85 36.57
N ASN A 457 -21.53 -4.86 37.39
CA ASN A 457 -21.32 -5.02 38.85
C ASN A 457 -20.34 -6.15 39.22
N GLY A 458 -19.24 -6.27 38.47
CA GLY A 458 -18.20 -7.27 38.70
C GLY A 458 -18.49 -8.64 38.06
N TRP A 459 -19.65 -8.84 37.42
CA TRP A 459 -20.04 -10.11 36.80
C TRP A 459 -19.56 -10.21 35.35
N ILE A 460 -18.98 -11.34 34.98
CA ILE A 460 -18.48 -11.58 33.62
C ILE A 460 -19.51 -12.34 32.79
N CYS A 461 -19.34 -12.30 31.47
CA CYS A 461 -20.16 -13.07 30.56
C CYS A 461 -19.70 -14.55 30.55
N THR A 462 -20.24 -15.38 31.44
CA THR A 462 -19.85 -16.81 31.52
C THR A 462 -20.75 -17.76 30.74
N GLY A 463 -21.83 -17.23 30.16
CA GLY A 463 -23.13 -17.90 30.11
C GLY A 463 -23.07 -19.32 29.58
N THR A 464 -23.71 -20.24 30.32
CA THR A 464 -23.83 -21.66 29.96
C THR A 464 -25.22 -21.90 29.37
N ARG A 465 -25.29 -22.21 28.07
CA ARG A 465 -26.53 -22.63 27.39
C ARG A 465 -27.01 -23.99 27.92
N TRP A 466 -27.93 -23.98 28.88
CA TRP A 466 -28.82 -25.11 29.10
C TRP A 466 -30.25 -24.59 28.84
N ASN A 467 -30.76 -24.92 27.64
CA ASN A 467 -32.12 -24.66 27.13
C ASN A 467 -32.50 -23.22 26.73
N ASN A 468 -31.90 -22.71 25.64
CA ASN A 468 -32.35 -21.57 24.81
C ASN A 468 -32.72 -20.23 25.50
N ALA A 469 -32.44 -20.05 26.79
CA ALA A 469 -32.84 -18.86 27.55
C ALA A 469 -31.64 -18.09 28.17
N GLY A 470 -30.41 -18.31 27.71
CA GLY A 470 -29.22 -17.62 28.21
C GLY A 470 -28.28 -17.14 27.10
N MET A 471 -27.70 -15.95 27.27
CA MET A 471 -26.64 -15.40 26.41
C MET A 471 -25.36 -16.22 26.59
N ASN A 472 -24.68 -16.59 25.50
CA ASN A 472 -23.35 -17.20 25.56
C ASN A 472 -22.28 -16.15 25.87
N TRP A 473 -21.15 -16.57 26.44
CA TRP A 473 -20.03 -15.68 26.81
C TRP A 473 -19.64 -14.72 25.69
N TYR A 474 -19.42 -15.23 24.48
CA TYR A 474 -19.02 -14.38 23.35
C TYR A 474 -20.17 -13.51 22.81
N THR A 475 -21.43 -13.98 22.83
CA THR A 475 -22.55 -13.17 22.33
C THR A 475 -22.79 -11.93 23.18
N GLY A 476 -22.52 -12.01 24.50
CA GLY A 476 -22.60 -10.85 25.38
C GLY A 476 -21.45 -9.86 25.15
N LEU A 477 -20.30 -10.32 24.67
CA LEU A 477 -19.18 -9.45 24.33
C LEU A 477 -19.29 -8.85 22.92
N THR A 478 -19.88 -9.56 21.96
CA THR A 478 -19.97 -9.09 20.56
C THR A 478 -21.26 -8.34 20.23
N GLY A 479 -22.14 -8.09 21.22
CA GLY A 479 -23.37 -7.30 21.03
C GLY A 479 -24.58 -8.06 20.46
N GLY A 480 -24.64 -9.40 20.60
CA GLY A 480 -25.78 -10.20 20.14
C GLY A 480 -25.77 -10.59 18.65
N ASP A 481 -26.71 -11.45 18.28
CA ASP A 481 -26.86 -12.07 16.94
C ASP A 481 -27.30 -11.05 15.88
N PRO A 482 -26.52 -10.73 14.82
CA PRO A 482 -26.96 -9.84 13.74
C PRO A 482 -28.13 -10.43 12.92
N THR A 483 -28.47 -11.71 13.11
CA THR A 483 -29.52 -12.40 12.35
C THR A 483 -30.89 -12.43 13.04
N GLY A 484 -31.05 -11.79 14.21
CA GLY A 484 -32.36 -11.62 14.85
C GLY A 484 -33.03 -12.92 15.30
N ASN A 485 -32.30 -14.03 15.41
CA ASN A 485 -32.87 -15.32 15.75
C ASN A 485 -32.89 -15.48 17.29
N SER A 486 -33.61 -14.59 17.98
CA SER A 486 -34.05 -14.86 19.34
C SER A 486 -35.04 -16.02 19.25
N ALA A 487 -34.54 -17.24 19.39
CA ALA A 487 -35.35 -18.47 19.31
C ALA A 487 -36.50 -18.54 20.35
N ASN A 488 -36.74 -17.47 21.12
CA ASN A 488 -37.80 -17.33 22.12
C ASN A 488 -38.46 -15.92 22.14
N GLY A 489 -38.32 -15.08 21.10
CA GLY A 489 -39.09 -13.83 21.01
C GLY A 489 -38.78 -12.78 22.08
N VAL A 490 -37.55 -12.79 22.62
CA VAL A 490 -37.05 -11.70 23.47
C VAL A 490 -36.63 -10.56 22.53
N GLU A 491 -37.13 -9.34 22.76
CA GLU A 491 -36.70 -8.14 22.03
C GLU A 491 -35.17 -8.01 22.06
N PRO A 492 -34.53 -7.54 20.98
CA PRO A 492 -33.09 -7.35 20.96
C PRO A 492 -32.72 -6.28 21.98
N TYR A 493 -32.22 -6.70 23.14
CA TYR A 493 -31.51 -5.80 24.03
C TYR A 493 -30.37 -5.17 23.22
N GLU A 494 -30.25 -3.83 23.23
CA GLU A 494 -29.05 -3.13 22.76
C GLU A 494 -27.88 -3.54 23.66
N ILE A 495 -27.21 -4.63 23.32
CA ILE A 495 -26.04 -5.11 24.06
C ILE A 495 -24.85 -4.31 23.55
N PRO A 496 -24.13 -3.56 24.42
CA PRO A 496 -22.93 -2.88 24.01
C PRO A 496 -21.92 -3.86 23.41
N VAL A 497 -21.29 -3.49 22.30
CA VAL A 497 -20.27 -4.30 21.65
C VAL A 497 -18.94 -4.04 22.36
N TYR A 498 -18.46 -5.02 23.12
CA TYR A 498 -17.17 -5.00 23.82
C TYR A 498 -16.04 -5.65 23.01
N LEU A 499 -16.36 -6.52 22.04
CA LEU A 499 -15.40 -7.31 21.28
C LEU A 499 -15.81 -7.48 19.81
N ASN A 500 -14.86 -7.34 18.90
CA ASN A 500 -15.04 -7.74 17.50
C ASN A 500 -14.96 -9.27 17.38
N SER A 501 -15.91 -9.90 16.67
CA SER A 501 -15.95 -11.35 16.46
C SER A 501 -14.68 -11.93 15.82
N ASP A 502 -13.93 -11.15 15.04
CA ASP A 502 -12.67 -11.59 14.44
C ASP A 502 -11.61 -11.93 15.50
N ALA A 503 -11.68 -11.31 16.68
CA ALA A 503 -10.80 -11.62 17.80
C ALA A 503 -11.09 -12.99 18.44
N LEU A 504 -12.15 -13.70 18.02
CA LEU A 504 -12.47 -15.06 18.48
C LEU A 504 -11.84 -16.16 17.60
N LEU A 505 -11.11 -15.74 16.55
CA LEU A 505 -10.51 -16.62 15.56
C LEU A 505 -8.98 -16.65 15.65
N CYS A 506 -8.45 -17.85 15.47
CA CYS A 506 -7.04 -18.11 15.28
C CYS A 506 -6.65 -17.84 13.80
N PRO A 507 -5.65 -17.01 13.51
CA PRO A 507 -5.25 -16.68 12.14
C PRO A 507 -4.78 -17.86 11.28
N SER A 508 -4.42 -19.01 11.87
CA SER A 508 -4.04 -20.20 11.08
C SER A 508 -5.20 -20.94 10.43
N TRP A 509 -6.46 -20.57 10.73
CA TRP A 509 -7.65 -21.32 10.30
C TRP A 509 -8.20 -20.91 8.92
N PHE A 510 -7.37 -20.32 8.05
CA PHE A 510 -7.78 -19.73 6.77
C PHE A 510 -7.54 -20.68 5.56
N PRO A 511 -8.44 -20.74 4.55
CA PRO A 511 -9.73 -20.06 4.46
C PRO A 511 -10.78 -20.78 5.32
N ASN A 512 -11.61 -19.99 6.00
CA ASN A 512 -12.75 -20.41 6.82
C ASN A 512 -13.79 -21.21 6.00
N THR A 513 -13.48 -22.46 5.66
CA THR A 513 -14.24 -23.27 4.68
C THR A 513 -14.84 -24.53 5.25
N PHE A 514 -14.66 -24.78 6.55
CA PHE A 514 -15.56 -25.67 7.25
C PHE A 514 -16.74 -24.84 7.72
N PHE A 515 -17.90 -25.08 7.07
CA PHE A 515 -19.30 -24.88 7.46
C PHE A 515 -20.10 -24.30 6.29
N THR A 516 -20.78 -25.20 5.59
CA THR A 516 -21.72 -24.93 4.50
C THR A 516 -22.74 -23.84 4.88
N LYS A 517 -22.88 -22.84 4.00
CA LYS A 517 -24.04 -21.95 3.87
C LYS A 517 -25.33 -22.68 4.28
N GLY A 518 -25.97 -22.28 5.38
CA GLY A 518 -27.32 -22.75 5.67
C GLY A 518 -27.80 -22.76 7.11
N SER A 519 -26.96 -22.61 8.13
CA SER A 519 -27.45 -22.48 9.51
C SER A 519 -26.49 -21.65 10.35
N ASN A 520 -27.02 -20.62 11.02
CA ASN A 520 -26.40 -19.71 12.00
C ASN A 520 -25.23 -20.30 12.82
N GLN A 521 -24.01 -20.28 12.29
CA GLN A 521 -22.85 -20.93 12.90
C GLN A 521 -21.63 -20.01 12.86
N TYR A 522 -21.38 -19.36 13.99
CA TYR A 522 -20.23 -18.49 14.23
C TYR A 522 -18.96 -19.33 14.45
N GLU A 523 -17.97 -19.12 13.61
CA GLU A 523 -16.66 -19.79 13.64
C GLU A 523 -15.85 -19.29 14.84
N LYS A 524 -15.40 -20.20 15.72
CA LYS A 524 -14.65 -19.84 16.93
C LYS A 524 -13.54 -20.84 17.18
N THR A 525 -12.44 -20.38 17.75
CA THR A 525 -11.29 -21.22 18.07
C THR A 525 -10.90 -21.21 19.55
N PHE A 526 -11.42 -20.26 20.33
CA PHE A 526 -11.24 -20.19 21.77
C PHE A 526 -12.51 -20.69 22.46
N GLY A 527 -12.34 -21.56 23.45
CA GLY A 527 -13.43 -21.99 24.31
C GLY A 527 -13.29 -21.43 25.72
N PHE A 528 -14.42 -21.30 26.41
CA PHE A 528 -14.48 -20.96 27.83
C PHE A 528 -14.39 -22.21 28.70
N ASN A 529 -13.61 -22.15 29.78
CA ASN A 529 -13.44 -23.27 30.69
C ASN A 529 -14.63 -23.39 31.66
N THR A 530 -15.63 -24.19 31.29
CA THR A 530 -16.88 -24.29 32.07
C THR A 530 -16.84 -25.23 33.27
N LYS A 531 -15.83 -26.12 33.36
CA LYS A 531 -15.72 -27.08 34.46
C LYS A 531 -14.88 -26.57 35.63
N SER A 532 -13.99 -25.60 35.42
CA SER A 532 -13.34 -24.89 36.54
C SER A 532 -14.31 -23.97 37.31
N LEU A 533 -15.51 -23.72 36.76
CA LEU A 533 -16.65 -23.10 37.44
C LEU A 533 -17.50 -24.19 38.13
N LYS A 534 -17.31 -24.39 39.44
CA LYS A 534 -17.86 -25.50 40.27
C LYS A 534 -19.32 -25.94 39.94
N THR A 535 -19.59 -27.25 40.04
CA THR A 535 -20.93 -27.89 40.15
C THR A 535 -21.16 -28.42 41.57
N LEU A 536 -22.32 -28.14 42.17
CA LEU A 536 -22.94 -28.99 43.21
C LEU A 536 -24.13 -29.73 42.56
N PRO A 537 -24.54 -30.90 43.07
CA PRO A 537 -25.32 -31.87 42.30
C PRO A 537 -26.71 -31.34 41.95
N LEU A 538 -26.98 -31.24 40.65
CA LEU A 538 -28.36 -31.24 40.15
C LEU A 538 -28.90 -32.66 40.40
N THR A 539 -29.88 -32.76 41.29
CA THR A 539 -30.82 -33.89 41.43
C THR A 539 -30.20 -35.29 41.61
N GLY A 540 -30.10 -35.75 42.86
CA GLY A 540 -30.26 -37.17 43.22
C GLY A 540 -29.26 -38.22 42.71
N GLY A 541 -28.22 -37.85 41.95
CA GLY A 541 -27.16 -38.76 41.52
C GLY A 541 -25.89 -38.60 42.37
N SER A 542 -25.41 -39.69 42.96
CA SER A 542 -24.16 -39.77 43.72
C SER A 542 -22.93 -39.63 42.81
N ASN A 543 -22.59 -38.41 42.40
CA ASN A 543 -21.23 -38.14 41.91
C ASN A 543 -20.31 -37.91 43.13
N PRO A 544 -19.17 -38.61 43.23
CA PRO A 544 -18.29 -38.50 44.40
C PRO A 544 -17.77 -37.07 44.55
N PRO A 545 -17.48 -36.62 45.79
CA PRO A 545 -16.83 -35.33 46.02
C PRO A 545 -15.53 -35.29 45.22
N MET A 546 -15.44 -34.38 44.24
CA MET A 546 -14.18 -34.16 43.53
C MET A 546 -13.16 -33.54 44.50
N PRO A 547 -11.87 -33.95 44.47
CA PRO A 547 -10.85 -33.45 45.39
C PRO A 547 -10.69 -31.92 45.31
N PRO A 548 -10.11 -31.28 46.33
CA PRO A 548 -9.92 -29.83 46.36
C PRO A 548 -8.85 -29.43 45.34
N TRP A 549 -9.27 -29.13 44.10
CA TRP A 549 -8.40 -28.56 43.07
C TRP A 549 -7.91 -27.19 43.58
N LYS A 550 -6.63 -27.08 43.95
CA LYS A 550 -6.07 -25.84 44.51
C LYS A 550 -6.16 -24.63 43.56
N LYS A 551 -6.40 -24.84 42.26
CA LYS A 551 -6.40 -23.84 41.18
C LYS A 551 -7.78 -23.64 40.52
N THR A 552 -8.86 -23.79 41.28
CA THR A 552 -10.23 -23.48 40.80
C THR A 552 -10.74 -22.18 41.42
N VAL A 553 -11.36 -21.35 40.61
CA VAL A 553 -12.08 -20.16 41.09
C VAL A 553 -13.36 -20.59 41.82
N PRO A 554 -13.57 -20.24 43.10
CA PRO A 554 -14.82 -20.51 43.79
C PRO A 554 -15.98 -19.69 43.20
N TYR A 555 -17.15 -20.32 43.22
CA TYR A 555 -18.45 -19.82 42.73
C TYR A 555 -19.08 -18.79 43.67
N PHE A 556 -19.94 -17.88 43.16
CA PHE A 556 -20.62 -16.90 44.03
C PHE A 556 -22.14 -16.73 43.94
N GLU A 557 -22.93 -17.24 42.98
CA GLU A 557 -24.42 -17.27 43.14
C GLU A 557 -25.21 -18.03 42.05
N PHE A 558 -26.21 -18.83 42.44
CA PHE A 558 -27.16 -19.53 41.54
C PHE A 558 -28.43 -18.69 41.36
N TYR A 559 -28.79 -18.36 40.12
CA TYR A 559 -30.13 -17.85 39.83
C TYR A 559 -31.00 -18.98 39.26
N ARG A 560 -32.08 -19.32 39.97
CA ARG A 560 -33.11 -20.23 39.47
C ARG A 560 -34.05 -19.40 38.62
N ASN A 561 -34.13 -19.68 37.32
CA ASN A 561 -35.16 -19.06 36.49
C ASN A 561 -36.53 -19.58 36.97
N PRO A 562 -37.44 -18.71 37.49
CA PRO A 562 -38.70 -19.15 38.07
C PRO A 562 -39.66 -19.79 37.05
N THR A 563 -39.43 -19.63 35.74
CA THR A 563 -40.33 -20.14 34.68
C THR A 563 -39.84 -21.43 34.01
N SER A 564 -38.63 -21.92 34.33
CA SER A 564 -38.10 -23.15 33.70
C SER A 564 -37.90 -24.25 34.74
N SER A 565 -38.47 -25.43 34.48
CA SER A 565 -38.32 -26.60 35.36
C SER A 565 -36.92 -27.23 35.35
N PHE A 566 -35.98 -26.77 34.50
CA PHE A 566 -34.69 -27.42 34.26
C PHE A 566 -33.51 -26.49 33.83
N GLY A 567 -33.20 -25.40 34.56
CA GLY A 567 -31.99 -24.63 34.25
C GLY A 567 -31.47 -23.73 35.38
N MET A 568 -30.23 -23.97 35.83
CA MET A 568 -29.45 -23.03 36.65
C MET A 568 -28.42 -22.32 35.76
N ILE A 569 -28.38 -20.99 35.75
CA ILE A 569 -27.33 -20.22 35.06
C ILE A 569 -26.17 -20.02 36.04
N LYS A 570 -24.95 -20.38 35.63
CA LYS A 570 -23.73 -20.10 36.39
C LYS A 570 -23.24 -18.69 36.03
N TYR A 571 -23.02 -17.85 37.03
CA TYR A 571 -22.33 -16.57 36.88
C TYR A 571 -20.99 -16.60 37.62
N ALA A 572 -19.97 -15.92 37.08
CA ALA A 572 -18.70 -15.70 37.76
C ALA A 572 -18.43 -14.21 37.89
N CYS A 573 -17.81 -13.84 39.01
CA CYS A 573 -17.46 -12.45 39.30
C CYS A 573 -15.94 -12.33 39.24
N MET A 574 -15.43 -11.43 38.37
CA MET A 574 -13.99 -11.27 38.13
C MET A 574 -13.27 -10.82 39.41
N GLU A 575 -13.88 -9.91 40.17
CA GLU A 575 -13.35 -9.34 41.40
C GLU A 575 -13.22 -10.36 42.54
N ARG A 576 -13.99 -11.46 42.48
CA ARG A 576 -14.00 -12.50 43.52
C ARG A 576 -13.16 -13.71 43.17
N ALA A 577 -12.36 -13.64 42.10
CA ALA A 577 -11.57 -14.78 41.65
C ALA A 577 -10.44 -15.12 42.65
N GLN A 578 -10.46 -16.33 43.22
CA GLN A 578 -9.34 -16.82 44.03
C GLN A 578 -8.26 -17.41 43.11
N MET A 579 -7.05 -16.85 43.17
CA MET A 579 -5.90 -17.23 42.33
C MET A 579 -6.10 -16.97 40.82
N PRO A 580 -6.33 -15.69 40.43
CA PRO A 580 -6.64 -15.36 39.05
C PRO A 580 -5.48 -15.63 38.09
N SER A 581 -4.24 -15.57 38.57
CA SER A 581 -3.02 -15.89 37.83
C SER A 581 -2.72 -17.39 37.69
N GLU A 582 -3.47 -18.26 38.37
CA GLU A 582 -3.29 -19.71 38.26
C GLU A 582 -4.49 -20.41 37.64
N SER A 583 -5.60 -19.70 37.47
CA SER A 583 -6.85 -20.22 36.96
C SER A 583 -6.97 -19.95 35.46
N ILE A 584 -7.23 -20.99 34.67
CA ILE A 584 -7.48 -20.85 33.22
C ILE A 584 -8.93 -20.41 32.99
N MET A 585 -9.12 -19.30 32.29
CA MET A 585 -10.40 -18.74 31.85
C MET A 585 -10.77 -19.27 30.44
N LEU A 586 -9.89 -19.06 29.45
CA LEU A 586 -10.08 -19.50 28.06
C LEU A 586 -8.90 -20.33 27.58
N GLY A 587 -9.12 -21.13 26.54
CA GLY A 587 -8.06 -21.88 25.88
C GLY A 587 -8.40 -22.20 24.43
N ASP A 588 -7.36 -22.47 23.64
CA ASP A 588 -7.49 -22.97 22.28
C ASP A 588 -8.21 -24.33 22.29
N SER A 589 -9.42 -24.38 21.71
CA SER A 589 -10.26 -25.57 21.75
C SER A 589 -10.95 -25.84 20.42
N VAL A 590 -11.34 -27.10 20.22
CA VAL A 590 -12.10 -27.54 19.04
C VAL A 590 -12.91 -28.78 19.38
N ARG A 591 -14.04 -28.98 18.71
CA ARG A 591 -14.77 -30.26 18.71
C ARG A 591 -14.67 -30.92 17.32
N PRO A 592 -14.03 -32.08 17.18
CA PRO A 592 -13.78 -32.70 15.88
C PRO A 592 -14.93 -33.61 15.35
N TYR A 593 -16.19 -33.40 15.74
CA TYR A 593 -17.26 -34.37 15.44
C TYR A 593 -17.93 -34.13 14.08
N PRO A 594 -18.01 -35.12 13.17
CA PRO A 594 -18.79 -35.00 11.93
C PRO A 594 -20.29 -34.95 12.23
N GLY A 595 -21.02 -33.99 11.66
CA GLY A 595 -22.49 -33.96 11.64
C GLY A 595 -23.20 -33.28 12.81
N TRP A 596 -22.49 -32.58 13.70
CA TRP A 596 -23.09 -31.72 14.74
C TRP A 596 -22.72 -30.24 14.53
N PRO A 597 -23.57 -29.29 14.98
CA PRO A 597 -23.24 -27.86 14.91
C PRO A 597 -21.89 -27.51 15.59
N PRO A 598 -21.16 -26.49 15.11
CA PRO A 598 -19.89 -25.97 15.64
C PRO A 598 -20.03 -25.09 16.89
N ASP A 599 -21.19 -25.09 17.55
CA ASP A 599 -21.42 -24.39 18.81
C ASP A 599 -20.49 -24.85 19.95
N GLN A 600 -19.72 -25.91 19.74
CA GLN A 600 -18.94 -26.55 20.80
C GLN A 600 -17.49 -26.10 20.93
N ALA A 601 -16.98 -25.26 20.03
CA ALA A 601 -15.72 -24.54 20.29
C ALA A 601 -15.88 -23.47 21.39
N GLU A 602 -17.11 -23.11 21.73
CA GLU A 602 -17.43 -22.11 22.77
C GLU A 602 -17.00 -22.54 24.16
N TYR A 603 -16.83 -23.83 24.41
CA TYR A 603 -16.51 -24.34 25.72
C TYR A 603 -15.55 -25.50 25.62
N PHE A 604 -14.67 -25.64 26.60
CA PHE A 604 -13.84 -26.82 26.72
C PHE A 604 -13.73 -27.25 28.17
N SER A 605 -13.25 -28.48 28.34
CA SER A 605 -12.84 -28.95 29.64
C SER A 605 -11.52 -29.68 29.47
N LEU A 606 -10.58 -29.32 30.33
CA LEU A 606 -9.29 -29.94 30.40
C LEU A 606 -9.37 -31.40 30.94
N THR A 607 -10.49 -31.82 31.54
CA THR A 607 -10.72 -33.19 32.04
C THR A 607 -12.08 -33.77 31.62
N SER A 608 -12.11 -35.02 31.15
CA SER A 608 -13.35 -35.79 30.97
C SER A 608 -13.49 -36.89 32.02
N ILE A 609 -14.73 -37.13 32.46
CA ILE A 609 -15.09 -38.20 33.41
C ILE A 609 -15.55 -39.46 32.66
N ALA A 610 -15.89 -39.35 31.37
CA ALA A 610 -16.33 -40.47 30.55
C ALA A 610 -15.47 -40.51 29.28
N GLY A 611 -14.76 -41.60 29.05
CA GLY A 611 -13.93 -41.84 27.85
C GLY A 611 -14.72 -41.97 26.54
N GLY A 612 -15.75 -41.16 26.33
CA GLY A 612 -16.51 -41.11 25.10
C GLY A 612 -15.87 -40.18 24.06
N THR A 613 -16.05 -40.50 22.79
CA THR A 613 -15.62 -39.75 21.60
C THR A 613 -16.10 -38.29 21.56
N ASN A 614 -17.03 -37.89 22.43
CA ASN A 614 -17.72 -36.59 22.46
C ASN A 614 -17.01 -35.46 23.24
N CYS A 615 -15.72 -35.61 23.56
CA CYS A 615 -15.00 -34.64 24.39
C CYS A 615 -14.54 -33.41 23.59
N ARG A 616 -14.80 -32.20 24.10
CA ARG A 616 -14.21 -30.92 23.62
C ARG A 616 -12.70 -30.95 23.90
N GLN A 617 -11.87 -30.84 22.87
CA GLN A 617 -10.42 -31.07 22.99
C GLN A 617 -9.63 -29.77 23.03
N ILE A 618 -8.53 -29.76 23.79
CA ILE A 618 -7.50 -28.74 23.66
C ILE A 618 -6.84 -28.94 22.30
N HIS A 619 -6.80 -27.88 21.50
CA HIS A 619 -6.13 -27.92 20.21
C HIS A 619 -4.75 -27.30 20.37
N LEU A 620 -3.70 -28.13 20.30
CA LEU A 620 -2.33 -27.64 20.23
C LEU A 620 -2.08 -27.02 18.84
N ARG A 621 -2.07 -25.69 18.77
CA ARG A 621 -1.89 -24.87 17.56
C ARG A 621 -0.63 -24.02 17.67
N HIS A 622 0.11 -23.90 16.58
CA HIS A 622 1.39 -23.19 16.52
C HIS A 622 2.44 -23.86 17.40
N ASN A 623 3.39 -24.54 16.77
CA ASN A 623 4.52 -25.16 17.46
C ASN A 623 4.12 -26.14 18.60
N ASN A 624 3.02 -26.89 18.40
CA ASN A 624 2.56 -27.95 19.30
C ASN A 624 2.24 -27.47 20.74
N ALA A 625 1.81 -26.21 20.89
CA ALA A 625 1.33 -25.60 22.13
C ALA A 625 -0.11 -25.08 21.97
N ALA A 626 -0.82 -24.77 23.04
CA ALA A 626 -2.12 -24.08 23.00
C ALA A 626 -2.02 -22.82 23.86
N ASN A 627 -2.59 -21.71 23.41
CA ASN A 627 -2.60 -20.49 24.23
C ASN A 627 -3.75 -20.57 25.23
N PHE A 628 -3.45 -20.27 26.48
CA PHE A 628 -4.42 -20.20 27.56
C PHE A 628 -4.45 -18.80 28.14
N LEU A 629 -5.65 -18.29 28.35
CA LEU A 629 -5.92 -17.01 28.99
C LEU A 629 -6.34 -17.26 30.43
N PHE A 630 -5.75 -16.52 31.35
CA PHE A 630 -6.01 -16.60 32.78
C PHE A 630 -6.95 -15.50 33.25
N TRP A 631 -7.48 -15.65 34.47
CA TRP A 631 -8.48 -14.75 35.02
C TRP A 631 -7.94 -13.35 35.37
N ASP A 632 -6.63 -13.18 35.50
CA ASP A 632 -5.95 -11.89 35.66
C ASP A 632 -5.58 -11.23 34.31
N GLY A 633 -5.88 -11.88 33.19
CA GLY A 633 -5.66 -11.37 31.84
C GLY A 633 -4.31 -11.68 31.22
N HIS A 634 -3.41 -12.36 31.91
CA HIS A 634 -2.22 -12.88 31.23
C HIS A 634 -2.59 -14.09 30.34
N SER A 635 -1.83 -14.26 29.27
CA SER A 635 -2.00 -15.37 28.35
C SER A 635 -0.64 -15.98 28.06
N GLU A 636 -0.57 -17.31 28.11
CA GLU A 636 0.65 -18.07 27.88
C GLU A 636 0.42 -19.32 27.02
N PRO A 637 1.38 -19.68 26.15
CA PRO A 637 1.34 -20.93 25.42
C PRO A 637 1.78 -22.09 26.31
N MET A 638 0.96 -23.14 26.39
CA MET A 638 1.28 -24.39 27.08
C MET A 638 1.35 -25.56 26.09
N ASN A 639 2.45 -26.30 26.11
CA ASN A 639 2.58 -27.56 25.39
C ASN A 639 1.95 -28.72 26.18
N LYS A 640 1.95 -29.92 25.60
CA LYS A 640 1.40 -31.12 26.24
C LYS A 640 2.00 -31.41 27.63
N ASN A 641 3.30 -31.25 27.80
CA ASN A 641 3.98 -31.49 29.07
C ASN A 641 3.63 -30.41 30.09
N ASP A 642 3.62 -29.14 29.69
CA ASP A 642 3.21 -28.03 30.56
C ASP A 642 1.79 -28.24 31.09
N LEU A 643 0.89 -28.74 30.22
CA LEU A 643 -0.46 -29.13 30.60
C LEU A 643 -0.46 -30.30 31.59
N LEU A 644 0.32 -31.36 31.33
CA LEU A 644 0.45 -32.49 32.26
C LEU A 644 0.99 -32.06 33.63
N ASP A 645 1.96 -31.15 33.66
CA ASP A 645 2.55 -30.60 34.88
C ASP A 645 1.57 -29.70 35.63
N TYR A 646 0.83 -28.84 34.92
CA TYR A 646 -0.27 -28.07 35.49
C TYR A 646 -1.29 -28.97 36.20
N TYR A 647 -1.47 -30.21 35.72
CA TYR A 647 -2.35 -31.24 36.28
C TYR A 647 -1.70 -32.19 37.32
N SER A 648 -0.37 -32.20 37.46
CA SER A 648 0.32 -33.15 38.35
C SER A 648 -0.14 -33.06 39.82
N GLY A 649 -0.59 -31.88 40.26
CA GLY A 649 -1.18 -31.65 41.60
C GLY A 649 -2.68 -31.97 41.73
N MET A 650 -3.31 -32.57 40.72
CA MET A 650 -4.77 -32.72 40.59
C MET A 650 -5.23 -34.19 40.43
N THR A 651 -4.34 -35.16 40.62
CA THR A 651 -4.63 -36.59 40.44
C THR A 651 -5.14 -37.24 41.74
N ASN A 652 -6.39 -37.71 41.73
CA ASN A 652 -6.84 -38.80 42.63
C ASN A 652 -7.10 -40.04 41.76
N GLU A 653 -6.29 -41.09 41.98
CA GLU A 653 -6.47 -42.56 41.80
C GLU A 653 -7.41 -43.17 40.73
N THR A 654 -8.01 -42.40 39.82
CA THR A 654 -9.06 -42.88 38.90
C THR A 654 -8.74 -42.73 37.41
N GLY A 655 -7.49 -42.45 37.04
CA GLY A 655 -7.03 -42.54 35.64
C GLY A 655 -7.85 -41.72 34.63
N ARG A 656 -7.90 -40.39 34.79
CA ARG A 656 -8.61 -39.48 33.86
C ARG A 656 -7.68 -39.03 32.73
N TYR A 657 -8.09 -39.23 31.46
CA TYR A 657 -7.33 -38.85 30.28
C TYR A 657 -7.43 -37.34 30.00
N LEU A 658 -6.29 -36.65 29.81
CA LEU A 658 -6.29 -35.32 29.18
C LEU A 658 -6.80 -35.44 27.74
N CYS A 659 -7.86 -34.70 27.40
CA CYS A 659 -8.41 -34.65 26.05
C CYS A 659 -7.61 -33.66 25.18
N ILE A 660 -6.41 -34.04 24.78
CA ILE A 660 -5.55 -33.28 23.85
C ILE A 660 -5.73 -33.85 22.45
N GLY A 661 -6.22 -33.04 21.51
CA GLY A 661 -6.22 -33.39 20.09
C GLY A 661 -4.81 -33.18 19.52
N LYS A 662 -4.22 -34.21 18.90
CA LYS A 662 -3.04 -34.04 18.04
C LYS A 662 -3.50 -33.82 16.61
N ASN A 663 -2.99 -32.78 15.95
CA ASN A 663 -3.09 -32.55 14.51
C ASN A 663 -4.44 -33.00 13.93
N LEU A 664 -5.47 -32.16 14.08
CA LEU A 664 -6.51 -32.18 13.08
C LEU A 664 -5.84 -31.68 11.80
N THR A 665 -5.39 -32.62 10.96
CA THR A 665 -5.20 -32.32 9.54
C THR A 665 -6.44 -31.57 9.09
N PRO A 666 -6.34 -30.45 8.35
CA PRO A 666 -7.49 -29.98 7.60
C PRO A 666 -8.01 -31.20 6.84
N TYR A 667 -9.22 -31.65 7.16
CA TYR A 667 -9.85 -32.68 6.35
C TYR A 667 -9.82 -32.15 4.91
N PRO A 668 -9.45 -32.96 3.91
CA PRO A 668 -9.36 -32.50 2.53
C PRO A 668 -10.69 -31.91 2.03
#